data_AF-A0A957GIZ5-F1
#
_entry.id   AF-A0A957GIZ5-F1
#
_cell.length_a   1.000
_cell.length_b   1.000
_cell.length_c   1.000
_cell.angle_alpha   90.00
_cell.angle_beta   90.00
_cell.angle_gamma   90.00
#
_symmetry.space_group_name_H-M   'P 1'
#
loop_
_entity.id
_entity.type
_entity.pdbx_description
1 polymer ?
#
loop_
_entity_poly.entity_id
_entity_poly.type
_entity_poly.pdbx_seq_one_letter_code
_entity_poly.pdbx_strand_id
1 'polypeptide(L)'
;SNSGNCSQSNGLVSCTITNLAASASQSFVVTANIVNGANTPAIVPAFAAATTLDSTPANNLAQASIDLTIDPDLLTDLGISLTTEAVLVNYQDVVTYTVTVSNTGTGAGRDVLATITMPNGGLYQGANGATCTLSGINALCDLNQMDPNTGTTFDIYVQMDGNGTVRAQATIADQSSNPVTFDANTDNNSATSPPVLVFSANRTHRVVGNVVVAANSFETVDGVVTALGGVELGALDEFDNPVYTVQLTGGLDAISWTEGVENGDPPPAGQPALSGHGSVAALSTGLTYFVGDFQISDASVPTMAPVGNVATEITELAGFNLDGGLTYTGVSLADGSAAITADIIITPPGISITTQAVGQLLPDGSFVGTIPTLTFMLSALEIEANNLTIEAGTIRANTLTITLPSALGGGTGNAADLLITRSYVRIGAVGAKIPLPNIPLANGQTLNITDVEATVGFFGGVYAVQATGTLAITLPENNLTADVEFSIDDTGNIEGFVVEEMTLNLAGASLVLAEGLLSNDGVATDAGILSQGGANVTVRQITITPAGLSIGGNGAVIPFPDVRVGQSAVIYNLEAQLTVDNSGGSPHYTFNLTGKTRFLLPGNTKTVNFTGQMSQGAMSGTAAEFSLKLNGSTLRLVNMTFANGKFSLPTAPLTLPAALSSRSLTVNNIVIDQNGLAVDGGVTEVTLADVPLAGNSAIVQLLLSGILYIKTGSSVSFEVGGKLRALVSGQTVDLVSTFTINSQGQINAKIPDFEITVVGLSVTTNGVVLRNGVLQATEASIATPKGWGGVKAAVYDLRIGNGDFSLGGGEFALPPIDLGGVKFKVSGGFQRNGNQLMIKAAGLVAIKNIPENTPGCYGLGVALTIYVSVSGNLVANVEPAPTTRTSVAAAASGGSGFSATISAEECEIPITGTGFKISRISGTFALLDDADVVRIELAVEFSSEFEVLDEPAVASEPTLGIEAATDGRYMQVDFAATAEIFSMFTAAELEAGLRIGQKKPGDADAVFKAELKIDMVIIKGEAYFAAWTQDGSFHLVGGGRLQIGVAKGDVWHGCIKIPLLGEACINIPPFDLFARVGTDFGEFQRGSGTTWGLKAYYNVIAYEVGLYINTSGDFKFGSVSQYQTVTPPDLLRAKELQQTVKAQR
;
A
#
# COMPACT_ATOMS: atom_id res chain seq x y z
N SER A 1 -2.86 20.95 58.09
CA SER A 1 -2.66 19.56 57.63
C SER A 1 -1.38 19.01 58.26
N ASN A 2 -1.33 17.71 58.61
CA ASN A 2 -0.14 17.05 59.15
C ASN A 2 0.79 16.44 58.07
N SER A 3 0.47 16.62 56.79
CA SER A 3 1.29 16.16 55.66
C SER A 3 1.85 17.36 54.89
N GLY A 4 3.15 17.36 54.59
CA GLY A 4 3.84 18.46 53.89
C GLY A 4 3.43 18.70 52.42
N ASN A 5 2.47 17.94 51.89
CA ASN A 5 1.99 18.03 50.51
C ASN A 5 0.63 18.73 50.38
N CYS A 6 0.16 19.38 51.44
CA CYS A 6 -1.07 20.17 51.39
C CYS A 6 -0.75 21.66 51.54
N SER A 7 -1.30 22.49 50.65
CA SER A 7 -1.28 23.95 50.76
C SER A 7 -2.69 24.47 51.02
N GLN A 8 -2.78 25.56 51.79
CA GLN A 8 -4.04 26.25 52.03
C GLN A 8 -3.97 27.66 51.42
N SER A 9 -4.99 28.01 50.67
CA SER A 9 -5.19 29.36 50.11
C SER A 9 -6.69 29.65 50.12
N ASN A 10 -7.09 30.80 50.65
CA ASN A 10 -8.49 31.27 50.65
C ASN A 10 -9.53 30.23 51.13
N GLY A 11 -9.20 29.44 52.17
CA GLY A 11 -10.11 28.43 52.72
C GLY A 11 -10.15 27.09 51.97
N LEU A 12 -9.57 27.02 50.76
CA LEU A 12 -9.35 25.77 50.04
C LEU A 12 -8.06 25.09 50.53
N VAL A 13 -8.14 23.79 50.81
CA VAL A 13 -6.99 22.95 51.16
C VAL A 13 -6.72 21.99 50.02
N SER A 14 -5.67 22.25 49.26
CA SER A 14 -5.24 21.40 48.14
C SER A 14 -4.13 20.47 48.59
N CYS A 15 -4.35 19.16 48.50
CA CYS A 15 -3.38 18.12 48.86
C CYS A 15 -2.95 17.33 47.63
N THR A 16 -1.66 17.31 47.32
CA THR A 16 -1.15 16.60 46.12
C THR A 16 -0.57 15.23 46.50
N ILE A 17 -0.98 14.19 45.78
CA ILE A 17 -0.39 12.84 45.86
C ILE A 17 0.41 12.60 44.57
N THR A 18 1.73 12.47 44.66
CA THR A 18 2.58 12.28 43.48
C THR A 18 2.39 10.91 42.83
N ASN A 19 2.12 9.87 43.61
CA ASN A 19 1.84 8.52 43.11
C ASN A 19 1.02 7.73 44.15
N LEU A 20 -0.10 7.14 43.72
CA LEU A 20 -0.94 6.26 44.54
C LEU A 20 -1.02 4.90 43.85
N ALA A 21 -0.50 3.85 44.48
CA ALA A 21 -0.51 2.51 43.90
C ALA A 21 -1.94 1.95 43.79
N ALA A 22 -2.18 1.03 42.85
CA ALA A 22 -3.49 0.40 42.67
C ALA A 22 -4.01 -0.23 43.98
N SER A 23 -5.27 0.06 44.32
CA SER A 23 -5.93 -0.35 45.57
C SER A 23 -5.31 0.19 46.86
N ALA A 24 -4.32 1.08 46.80
CA ALA A 24 -3.83 1.80 47.96
C ALA A 24 -4.74 2.98 48.30
N SER A 25 -4.85 3.31 49.58
CA SER A 25 -5.52 4.53 50.05
C SER A 25 -4.51 5.43 50.76
N GLN A 26 -4.70 6.73 50.59
CA GLN A 26 -3.97 7.77 51.33
C GLN A 26 -5.02 8.63 52.03
N SER A 27 -4.77 8.95 53.30
CA SER A 27 -5.61 9.85 54.07
C SER A 27 -4.85 11.12 54.42
N PHE A 28 -5.58 12.24 54.44
CA PHE A 28 -5.10 13.53 54.91
C PHE A 28 -5.89 13.94 56.14
N VAL A 29 -5.21 14.48 57.15
CA VAL A 29 -5.88 15.13 58.28
C VAL A 29 -5.90 16.63 58.01
N VAL A 30 -7.06 17.13 57.62
CA VAL A 30 -7.32 18.56 57.50
C VAL A 30 -7.95 19.03 58.81
N THR A 31 -7.25 19.93 59.51
CA THR A 31 -7.75 20.57 60.71
C THR A 31 -8.16 21.98 60.34
N ALA A 32 -9.45 22.30 60.52
CA ALA A 32 -9.97 23.64 60.35
C ALA A 32 -10.30 24.23 61.72
N ASN A 33 -9.99 25.52 61.91
CA ASN A 33 -10.47 26.27 63.05
C ASN A 33 -11.83 26.86 62.69
N ILE A 34 -12.86 26.54 63.47
CA ILE A 34 -14.18 27.17 63.31
C ILE A 34 -14.11 28.57 63.93
N VAL A 35 -14.40 29.59 63.13
CA VAL A 35 -14.48 30.98 63.58
C VAL A 35 -15.95 31.29 63.93
N ASN A 36 -16.17 32.00 65.03
CA ASN A 36 -17.47 32.11 65.71
C ASN A 36 -18.59 32.69 64.81
N GLY A 37 -19.82 32.13 64.88
CA GLY A 37 -21.02 32.64 64.18
C GLY A 37 -21.74 31.68 63.20
N ALA A 38 -21.24 30.47 62.96
CA ALA A 38 -21.89 29.49 62.09
C ALA A 38 -22.85 28.58 62.87
N ASN A 39 -24.15 28.80 62.72
CA ASN A 39 -25.25 28.00 63.32
C ASN A 39 -26.03 27.19 62.27
N THR A 40 -25.45 27.00 61.08
CA THR A 40 -25.97 26.11 60.03
C THR A 40 -25.09 24.85 59.92
N PRO A 41 -25.65 23.72 59.45
CA PRO A 41 -24.84 22.55 59.10
C PRO A 41 -23.79 22.96 58.06
N ALA A 42 -22.51 22.79 58.41
CA ALA A 42 -21.43 23.08 57.46
C ALA A 42 -21.24 21.86 56.56
N ILE A 43 -21.47 22.04 55.25
CA ILE A 43 -21.16 21.02 54.24
C ILE A 43 -19.73 21.27 53.78
N VAL A 44 -18.86 20.29 53.98
CA VAL A 44 -17.48 20.28 53.49
C VAL A 44 -17.41 19.34 52.28
N PRO A 45 -17.45 19.87 51.05
CA PRO A 45 -17.15 19.08 49.87
C PRO A 45 -15.65 18.78 49.80
N ALA A 46 -15.32 17.56 49.40
CA ALA A 46 -13.97 17.13 49.08
C ALA A 46 -13.99 16.53 47.67
N PHE A 47 -13.05 16.98 46.84
CA PHE A 47 -12.88 16.51 45.49
C PHE A 47 -11.51 15.83 45.32
N ALA A 48 -11.48 14.72 44.59
CA ALA A 48 -10.26 14.03 44.22
C ALA A 48 -10.07 14.05 42.70
N ALA A 49 -8.88 14.41 42.24
CA ALA A 49 -8.48 14.27 40.84
C ALA A 49 -7.11 13.60 40.74
N ALA A 50 -6.91 12.86 39.64
CA ALA A 50 -5.65 12.23 39.30
C ALA A 50 -5.33 12.48 37.83
N THR A 51 -4.04 12.51 37.48
CA THR A 51 -3.59 12.59 36.08
C THR A 51 -3.68 11.25 35.34
N THR A 52 -4.19 10.21 35.99
CA THR A 52 -4.36 8.86 35.47
C THR A 52 -5.83 8.49 35.48
N LEU A 53 -6.29 7.79 34.43
CA LEU A 53 -7.69 7.38 34.24
C LEU A 53 -8.31 6.77 35.51
N ASP A 54 -9.41 7.36 35.98
CA ASP A 54 -10.30 6.79 36.98
C ASP A 54 -11.46 6.08 36.25
N SER A 55 -11.69 4.81 36.59
CA SER A 55 -12.78 4.03 35.97
C SER A 55 -14.17 4.38 36.51
N THR A 56 -14.25 5.17 37.59
CA THR A 56 -15.49 5.43 38.33
C THR A 56 -15.60 6.89 38.82
N PRO A 57 -15.42 7.91 37.97
CA PRO A 57 -15.24 9.31 38.39
C PRO A 57 -16.39 9.90 39.22
N ALA A 58 -17.59 9.33 39.14
CA ALA A 58 -18.71 9.69 40.01
C ALA A 58 -18.42 9.50 41.52
N ASN A 59 -17.37 8.76 41.89
CA ASN A 59 -16.96 8.57 43.29
C ASN A 59 -15.93 9.61 43.78
N ASN A 60 -15.53 10.57 42.93
CA ASN A 60 -14.52 11.56 43.26
C ASN A 60 -15.05 12.78 44.02
N LEU A 61 -16.36 12.83 44.24
CA LEU A 61 -17.01 13.81 45.09
C LEU A 61 -17.44 13.16 46.41
N ALA A 62 -16.96 13.69 47.52
CA ALA A 62 -17.46 13.38 48.85
C ALA A 62 -17.98 14.67 49.51
N GLN A 63 -19.02 14.54 50.33
CA GLN A 63 -19.52 15.63 51.15
C GLN A 63 -19.68 15.13 52.57
N ALA A 64 -19.24 15.94 53.54
CA ALA A 64 -19.50 15.71 54.95
C ALA A 64 -20.28 16.90 55.51
N SER A 65 -21.40 16.63 56.16
CA SER A 65 -22.10 17.63 56.97
C SER A 65 -21.61 17.54 58.42
N ILE A 66 -21.27 18.66 59.03
CA ILE A 66 -21.00 18.74 60.47
C ILE A 66 -22.03 19.66 61.13
N ASP A 67 -22.65 19.15 62.20
CA ASP A 67 -23.47 19.97 63.09
C ASP A 67 -22.52 20.71 64.05
N LEU A 68 -22.56 22.04 64.00
CA LEU A 68 -21.76 22.87 64.88
C LEU A 68 -22.48 23.02 66.23
N THR A 69 -21.78 22.72 67.32
CA THR A 69 -22.28 22.92 68.69
C THR A 69 -21.48 24.07 69.33
N ILE A 70 -22.18 25.06 69.88
CA ILE A 70 -21.58 26.20 70.57
C ILE A 70 -20.99 25.73 71.91
N ASP A 71 -19.85 26.28 72.32
CA ASP A 71 -19.25 26.02 73.63
C ASP A 71 -20.22 26.45 74.75
N PRO A 72 -20.64 25.56 75.66
CA PRO A 72 -21.56 25.92 76.75
C PRO A 72 -21.02 27.03 77.65
N ASP A 73 -19.72 27.24 77.77
CA ASP A 73 -19.14 28.33 78.58
C ASP A 73 -19.29 29.71 77.90
N LEU A 74 -19.74 29.74 76.64
CA LEU A 74 -20.05 30.96 75.88
C LEU A 74 -21.56 31.21 75.76
N LEU A 75 -22.42 30.34 76.30
CA LEU A 75 -23.87 30.52 76.32
C LEU A 75 -24.30 31.36 77.52
N THR A 76 -24.12 32.67 77.43
CA THR A 76 -24.77 33.62 78.35
C THR A 76 -26.27 33.67 78.06
N ASP A 77 -27.11 33.97 79.05
CA ASP A 77 -28.52 34.27 78.82
C ASP A 77 -28.87 35.34 79.82
N LEU A 78 -28.62 36.59 79.42
CA LEU A 78 -28.92 37.74 80.25
C LEU A 78 -30.43 37.95 80.24
N GLY A 79 -30.95 38.63 81.24
CA GLY A 79 -32.36 38.96 81.30
C GLY A 79 -32.57 40.14 82.22
N ILE A 80 -33.51 41.01 81.88
CA ILE A 80 -33.80 42.20 82.66
C ILE A 80 -35.29 42.30 82.96
N SER A 81 -35.62 42.82 84.14
CA SER A 81 -36.98 43.14 84.53
C SER A 81 -37.02 44.49 85.24
N LEU A 82 -38.11 45.22 85.04
CA LEU A 82 -38.29 46.59 85.50
C LEU A 82 -39.65 46.75 86.15
N THR A 83 -39.69 47.15 87.41
CA THR A 83 -40.94 47.29 88.18
C THR A 83 -41.02 48.64 88.89
N THR A 84 -42.23 49.03 89.24
CA THR A 84 -42.50 50.18 90.10
C THR A 84 -43.83 49.95 90.83
N GLU A 85 -43.96 50.49 92.04
CA GLU A 85 -45.21 50.44 92.81
C GLU A 85 -46.11 51.66 92.53
N ALA A 86 -45.58 52.69 91.86
CA ALA A 86 -46.33 53.88 91.52
C ALA A 86 -47.32 53.59 90.38
N VAL A 87 -48.59 53.98 90.56
CA VAL A 87 -49.63 53.83 89.52
C VAL A 87 -50.18 55.20 89.09
N LEU A 88 -50.23 56.16 90.00
CA LEU A 88 -50.67 57.54 89.77
C LEU A 88 -49.78 58.50 90.54
N VAL A 89 -49.23 59.49 89.86
CA VAL A 89 -48.40 60.56 90.44
C VAL A 89 -48.75 61.91 89.83
N ASN A 90 -48.42 63.00 90.51
CA ASN A 90 -48.57 64.34 89.96
C ASN A 90 -47.31 64.75 89.18
N TYR A 91 -47.49 65.71 88.29
CA TYR A 91 -46.39 66.47 87.72
C TYR A 91 -45.43 66.99 88.83
N GLN A 92 -44.13 66.80 88.61
CA GLN A 92 -42.97 66.98 89.48
C GLN A 92 -42.75 65.98 90.63
N ASP A 93 -43.58 64.95 90.79
CA ASP A 93 -43.34 63.88 91.77
C ASP A 93 -42.17 62.97 91.35
N VAL A 94 -41.46 62.37 92.32
CA VAL A 94 -40.37 61.41 92.06
C VAL A 94 -40.87 59.97 92.16
N VAL A 95 -40.68 59.19 91.10
CA VAL A 95 -40.98 57.76 91.01
C VAL A 95 -39.70 56.94 91.15
N THR A 96 -39.80 55.83 91.88
CA THR A 96 -38.72 54.83 92.02
C THR A 96 -39.00 53.64 91.10
N TYR A 97 -38.03 53.26 90.29
CA TYR A 97 -38.04 52.07 89.45
C TYR A 97 -37.03 51.06 89.98
N THR A 98 -37.45 49.82 90.19
CA THR A 98 -36.57 48.72 90.61
C THR A 98 -36.19 47.87 89.40
N VAL A 99 -34.90 47.75 89.15
CA VAL A 99 -34.31 46.97 88.05
C VAL A 99 -33.77 45.67 88.62
N THR A 100 -34.12 44.54 88.01
CA THR A 100 -33.51 43.24 88.33
C THR A 100 -32.94 42.62 87.07
N VAL A 101 -31.65 42.30 87.10
CA VAL A 101 -30.91 41.66 86.01
C VAL A 101 -30.53 40.24 86.44
N SER A 102 -30.65 39.27 85.54
CA SER A 102 -30.26 37.87 85.73
C SER A 102 -29.35 37.39 84.60
N ASN A 103 -28.50 36.41 84.88
CA ASN A 103 -27.84 35.59 83.87
C ASN A 103 -28.28 34.14 84.11
N THR A 104 -29.18 33.59 83.31
CA THR A 104 -29.66 32.19 83.38
C THR A 104 -28.87 31.23 82.49
N GLY A 105 -27.84 31.75 81.81
CA GLY A 105 -26.97 30.98 80.92
C GLY A 105 -25.95 30.13 81.66
N THR A 106 -25.23 29.30 80.91
CA THR A 106 -24.10 28.52 81.41
C THR A 106 -22.77 29.29 81.29
N GLY A 107 -22.71 30.34 80.46
CA GLY A 107 -21.57 31.25 80.32
C GLY A 107 -21.68 32.51 81.19
N ALA A 108 -20.52 33.12 81.50
CA ALA A 108 -20.45 34.37 82.26
C ALA A 108 -20.57 35.59 81.34
N GLY A 109 -21.42 36.56 81.69
CA GLY A 109 -21.43 37.88 81.03
C GLY A 109 -20.28 38.72 81.57
N ARG A 110 -19.47 39.34 80.71
CA ARG A 110 -18.17 39.90 81.13
C ARG A 110 -18.09 41.42 81.12
N ASP A 111 -18.87 42.07 80.28
CA ASP A 111 -18.97 43.54 80.20
C ASP A 111 -20.45 43.93 80.15
N VAL A 112 -21.16 43.60 81.23
CA VAL A 112 -22.62 43.67 81.29
C VAL A 112 -23.06 45.10 81.61
N LEU A 113 -23.74 45.72 80.65
CA LEU A 113 -24.25 47.08 80.75
C LEU A 113 -25.78 47.09 80.74
N ALA A 114 -26.38 47.51 81.86
CA ALA A 114 -27.81 47.77 81.94
C ALA A 114 -28.10 49.22 81.53
N THR A 115 -28.93 49.42 80.51
CA THR A 115 -29.33 50.74 80.03
C THR A 115 -30.77 51.00 80.42
N ILE A 116 -31.01 51.97 81.31
CA ILE A 116 -32.35 52.33 81.76
C ILE A 116 -32.78 53.63 81.08
N THR A 117 -33.76 53.55 80.20
CA THR A 117 -34.36 54.70 79.53
C THR A 117 -35.40 55.33 80.44
N MET A 118 -35.20 56.61 80.75
CA MET A 118 -36.16 57.37 81.54
C MET A 118 -37.53 57.36 80.86
N PRO A 119 -38.62 57.26 81.64
CA PRO A 119 -39.96 57.44 81.12
C PRO A 119 -40.10 58.82 80.47
N ASN A 120 -41.01 58.95 79.52
CA ASN A 120 -41.28 60.23 78.89
C ASN A 120 -41.55 61.36 79.91
N GLY A 121 -40.87 62.49 79.74
CA GLY A 121 -40.88 63.62 80.67
C GLY A 121 -40.24 63.29 82.02
N GLY A 122 -39.53 62.18 82.17
CA GLY A 122 -38.83 61.82 83.39
C GLY A 122 -37.43 62.42 83.46
N LEU A 123 -37.13 63.13 84.55
CA LEU A 123 -35.80 63.67 84.85
C LEU A 123 -35.07 62.73 85.83
N TYR A 124 -33.92 62.20 85.43
CA TYR A 124 -33.11 61.33 86.28
C TYR A 124 -32.56 62.08 87.50
N GLN A 125 -32.80 61.54 88.70
CA GLN A 125 -32.36 62.11 89.98
C GLN A 125 -31.23 61.30 90.64
N GLY A 126 -30.97 60.08 90.17
CA GLY A 126 -29.92 59.21 90.70
C GLY A 126 -30.29 57.73 90.71
N ALA A 127 -29.33 56.91 91.14
CA ALA A 127 -29.48 55.46 91.30
C ALA A 127 -28.99 55.01 92.68
N ASN A 128 -29.48 53.87 93.16
CA ASN A 128 -29.04 53.23 94.39
C ASN A 128 -28.83 51.73 94.15
N GLY A 129 -27.66 51.19 94.49
CA GLY A 129 -27.32 49.77 94.30
C GLY A 129 -26.55 49.44 93.02
N ALA A 130 -26.37 50.40 92.10
CA ALA A 130 -25.50 50.30 90.94
C ALA A 130 -24.81 51.66 90.66
N THR A 131 -23.67 51.63 89.94
CA THR A 131 -23.01 52.86 89.48
C THR A 131 -23.59 53.22 88.11
N CYS A 132 -24.42 54.26 88.06
CA CYS A 132 -25.08 54.68 86.85
C CYS A 132 -24.66 56.09 86.43
N THR A 133 -24.33 56.26 85.15
CA THR A 133 -24.04 57.57 84.54
C THR A 133 -25.14 57.93 83.55
N LEU A 134 -25.65 59.17 83.61
CA LEU A 134 -26.66 59.65 82.68
C LEU A 134 -26.01 60.04 81.35
N SER A 135 -26.51 59.48 80.25
CA SER A 135 -26.19 59.84 78.86
C SER A 135 -27.51 60.06 78.13
N GLY A 136 -27.83 61.30 77.78
CA GLY A 136 -29.14 61.66 77.23
C GLY A 136 -30.26 61.35 78.23
N ILE A 137 -31.25 60.57 77.80
CA ILE A 137 -32.33 60.05 78.66
C ILE A 137 -32.03 58.66 79.25
N ASN A 138 -30.83 58.12 79.02
CA ASN A 138 -30.46 56.78 79.44
C ASN A 138 -29.52 56.83 80.65
N ALA A 139 -29.90 56.16 81.74
CA ALA A 139 -28.97 55.82 82.82
C ALA A 139 -28.21 54.54 82.45
N LEU A 140 -26.92 54.69 82.15
CA LEU A 140 -26.00 53.60 81.84
C LEU A 140 -25.43 53.04 83.14
N CYS A 141 -25.90 51.87 83.55
CA CYS A 141 -25.56 51.21 84.80
C CYS A 141 -24.63 50.02 84.53
N ASP A 142 -23.35 50.19 84.86
CA ASP A 142 -22.33 49.17 84.66
C ASP A 142 -22.38 48.10 85.77
N LEU A 143 -22.58 46.84 85.38
CA LEU A 143 -22.61 45.67 86.26
C LEU A 143 -21.34 44.82 86.17
N ASN A 144 -20.38 45.20 85.32
CA ASN A 144 -19.13 44.49 85.06
C ASN A 144 -19.38 43.03 84.68
N GLN A 145 -18.96 42.08 85.53
CA GLN A 145 -19.12 40.65 85.28
C GLN A 145 -20.35 40.10 86.02
N MET A 146 -21.18 39.31 85.31
CA MET A 146 -22.26 38.51 85.89
C MET A 146 -22.02 37.02 85.66
N ASP A 147 -21.79 36.30 86.76
CA ASP A 147 -21.53 34.86 86.72
C ASP A 147 -22.77 34.05 86.28
N PRO A 148 -22.60 32.83 85.75
CA PRO A 148 -23.71 31.96 85.34
C PRO A 148 -24.70 31.71 86.47
N ASN A 149 -26.00 31.74 86.16
CA ASN A 149 -27.10 31.51 87.11
C ASN A 149 -27.15 32.49 88.30
N THR A 150 -26.74 33.74 88.10
CA THR A 150 -26.77 34.81 89.14
C THR A 150 -27.72 35.96 88.77
N GLY A 151 -27.99 36.86 89.73
CA GLY A 151 -28.78 38.06 89.48
C GLY A 151 -28.52 39.20 90.48
N THR A 152 -28.80 40.44 90.06
CA THR A 152 -28.54 41.69 90.78
C THR A 152 -29.75 42.62 90.70
N THR A 153 -30.01 43.40 91.76
CA THR A 153 -31.12 44.37 91.83
C THR A 153 -30.64 45.75 92.28
N PHE A 154 -31.15 46.81 91.65
CA PHE A 154 -30.87 48.22 91.99
C PHE A 154 -32.06 49.13 91.67
N ASP A 155 -32.09 50.34 92.23
CA ASP A 155 -33.16 51.32 92.06
C ASP A 155 -32.73 52.55 91.25
N ILE A 156 -33.67 53.14 90.50
CA ILE A 156 -33.55 54.37 89.72
C ILE A 156 -34.62 55.38 90.18
N TYR A 157 -34.21 56.62 90.45
CA TYR A 157 -35.11 57.70 90.87
C TYR A 157 -35.36 58.68 89.71
N VAL A 158 -36.63 58.95 89.41
CA VAL A 158 -37.05 59.78 88.27
C VAL A 158 -38.11 60.80 88.67
N GLN A 159 -37.85 62.09 88.47
CA GLN A 159 -38.84 63.15 88.66
C GLN A 159 -39.72 63.31 87.41
N MET A 160 -41.04 63.31 87.56
CA MET A 160 -41.99 63.34 86.45
C MET A 160 -42.33 64.76 85.98
N ASP A 161 -41.67 65.23 84.95
CA ASP A 161 -41.88 66.52 84.26
C ASP A 161 -42.77 66.39 82.99
N GLY A 162 -43.44 65.24 82.81
CA GLY A 162 -44.36 64.95 81.71
C GLY A 162 -45.84 64.86 82.12
N ASN A 163 -46.68 64.31 81.23
CA ASN A 163 -48.08 64.02 81.51
C ASN A 163 -48.49 62.70 80.82
N GLY A 164 -49.61 62.11 81.27
CA GLY A 164 -50.18 60.94 80.64
C GLY A 164 -49.58 59.64 81.18
N THR A 165 -49.79 58.55 80.45
CA THR A 165 -49.29 57.23 80.89
C THR A 165 -47.85 57.07 80.44
N VAL A 166 -46.92 57.02 81.39
CA VAL A 166 -45.49 56.88 81.11
C VAL A 166 -44.99 55.49 81.50
N ARG A 167 -43.95 55.03 80.80
CA ARG A 167 -43.26 53.76 81.07
C ARG A 167 -41.77 53.99 80.96
N ALA A 168 -41.03 53.46 81.92
CA ALA A 168 -39.59 53.35 81.79
C ALA A 168 -39.27 52.08 80.99
N GLN A 169 -38.15 52.10 80.28
CA GLN A 169 -37.65 50.93 79.57
C GLN A 169 -36.25 50.60 80.09
N ALA A 170 -35.88 49.33 79.97
CA ALA A 170 -34.56 48.86 80.34
C ALA A 170 -34.09 47.84 79.32
N THR A 171 -32.82 47.92 78.91
CA THR A 171 -32.15 46.91 78.11
C THR A 171 -30.89 46.44 78.80
N ILE A 172 -30.46 45.22 78.47
CA ILE A 172 -29.23 44.63 79.00
C ILE A 172 -28.43 44.05 77.84
N ALA A 173 -27.11 44.23 77.85
CA ALA A 173 -26.22 43.67 76.86
C ALA A 173 -24.87 43.29 77.50
N ASP A 174 -24.25 42.22 76.98
CA ASP A 174 -22.83 41.94 77.19
C ASP A 174 -22.03 42.63 76.08
N GLN A 175 -21.22 43.62 76.44
CA GLN A 175 -20.41 44.39 75.48
C GLN A 175 -19.04 43.74 75.21
N SER A 176 -18.78 42.56 75.76
CA SER A 176 -17.48 41.91 75.62
C SER A 176 -17.22 41.45 74.18
N SER A 177 -16.10 41.92 73.62
CA SER A 177 -15.67 41.54 72.26
C SER A 177 -14.76 40.30 72.25
N ASN A 178 -14.34 39.79 73.41
CA ASN A 178 -13.47 38.62 73.53
C ASN A 178 -13.50 37.99 74.95
N PRO A 179 -13.92 36.72 75.10
CA PRO A 179 -14.58 35.91 74.08
C PRO A 179 -15.98 36.47 73.77
N VAL A 180 -16.43 36.35 72.52
CA VAL A 180 -17.81 36.73 72.15
C VAL A 180 -18.76 35.71 72.77
N THR A 181 -19.69 36.18 73.60
CA THR A 181 -20.74 35.38 74.22
C THR A 181 -21.99 35.33 73.32
N PHE A 182 -22.79 34.27 73.45
CA PHE A 182 -24.00 34.05 72.66
C PHE A 182 -25.21 34.00 73.59
N ASP A 183 -26.09 34.99 73.47
CA ASP A 183 -27.38 35.01 74.14
C ASP A 183 -28.44 34.33 73.29
N ALA A 184 -28.91 33.17 73.74
CA ALA A 184 -29.89 32.37 73.03
C ALA A 184 -31.32 32.91 73.14
N ASN A 185 -31.60 33.79 74.10
CA ASN A 185 -32.93 34.25 74.41
C ASN A 185 -32.99 35.79 74.45
N THR A 186 -32.69 36.45 73.34
CA THR A 186 -32.65 37.92 73.30
C THR A 186 -33.98 38.62 73.65
N ASP A 187 -35.10 37.88 73.73
CA ASP A 187 -36.42 38.43 74.06
C ASP A 187 -36.53 38.91 75.52
N ASN A 188 -35.74 38.35 76.44
CA ASN A 188 -35.70 38.78 77.85
C ASN A 188 -34.68 39.93 78.09
N ASN A 189 -33.97 40.38 77.06
CA ASN A 189 -32.95 41.44 77.17
C ASN A 189 -33.52 42.86 77.12
N SER A 190 -34.85 42.96 77.11
CA SER A 190 -35.55 44.23 77.27
C SER A 190 -36.71 44.08 78.25
N ALA A 191 -36.96 45.13 79.02
CA ALA A 191 -38.08 45.21 79.94
C ALA A 191 -38.73 46.59 79.85
N THR A 192 -40.04 46.62 80.05
CA THR A 192 -40.83 47.85 80.16
C THR A 192 -41.56 47.84 81.49
N SER A 193 -41.52 48.96 82.22
CA SER A 193 -42.20 49.07 83.51
C SER A 193 -43.73 48.96 83.36
N PRO A 194 -44.44 48.62 84.46
CA PRO A 194 -45.86 48.93 84.57
C PRO A 194 -46.15 50.40 84.23
N PRO A 195 -47.35 50.72 83.70
CA PRO A 195 -47.71 52.09 83.36
C PRO A 195 -47.87 52.93 84.63
N VAL A 196 -47.27 54.12 84.63
CA VAL A 196 -47.50 55.15 85.65
C VAL A 196 -48.30 56.27 85.02
N LEU A 197 -49.47 56.60 85.56
CA LEU A 197 -50.23 57.76 85.11
C LEU A 197 -49.69 59.02 85.80
N VAL A 198 -49.17 59.95 85.02
CA VAL A 198 -48.76 61.29 85.48
C VAL A 198 -49.89 62.26 85.20
N PHE A 199 -50.40 62.92 86.23
CA PHE A 199 -51.49 63.89 86.12
C PHE A 199 -50.99 65.32 86.34
N SER A 200 -51.39 66.24 85.45
CA SER A 200 -51.20 67.68 85.62
C SER A 200 -52.53 68.43 85.54
N ALA A 201 -52.94 69.06 86.66
CA ALA A 201 -54.19 69.83 86.73
C ALA A 201 -54.16 71.13 85.89
N ASN A 202 -52.97 71.60 85.50
CA ASN A 202 -52.79 72.87 84.77
C ASN A 202 -52.66 72.66 83.25
N ARG A 203 -52.70 71.42 82.76
CA ARG A 203 -52.50 71.10 81.34
C ARG A 203 -53.65 71.63 80.48
N THR A 204 -53.31 72.36 79.42
CA THR A 204 -54.26 72.89 78.42
C THR A 204 -53.68 72.70 77.00
N HIS A 205 -54.49 72.88 75.96
CA HIS A 205 -54.02 72.85 74.57
C HIS A 205 -54.46 74.09 73.79
N ARG A 206 -53.73 74.40 72.72
CA ARG A 206 -54.04 75.45 71.74
C ARG A 206 -53.91 74.87 70.33
N VAL A 207 -54.72 75.38 69.41
CA VAL A 207 -54.68 75.02 67.99
C VAL A 207 -54.07 76.18 67.21
N VAL A 208 -53.05 75.89 66.40
CA VAL A 208 -52.32 76.88 65.58
C VAL A 208 -52.28 76.35 64.16
N GLY A 209 -53.16 76.88 63.30
CA GLY A 209 -53.38 76.31 61.97
C GLY A 209 -53.88 74.86 62.08
N ASN A 210 -53.19 73.92 61.43
CA ASN A 210 -53.48 72.47 61.55
C ASN A 210 -52.74 71.76 62.69
N VAL A 211 -51.94 72.48 63.49
CA VAL A 211 -51.13 71.92 64.58
C VAL A 211 -51.87 72.07 65.91
N VAL A 212 -51.85 71.02 66.73
CA VAL A 212 -52.30 71.10 68.12
C VAL A 212 -51.10 71.03 69.06
N VAL A 213 -51.02 71.99 69.98
CA VAL A 213 -49.96 72.09 70.99
C VAL A 213 -50.58 71.95 72.38
N ALA A 214 -50.20 70.93 73.13
CA ALA A 214 -50.58 70.77 74.53
C ALA A 214 -49.38 70.97 75.45
N ALA A 215 -49.57 71.73 76.54
CA ALA A 215 -48.51 72.04 77.50
C ALA A 215 -49.07 72.33 78.89
N ASN A 216 -48.18 72.43 79.88
CA ASN A 216 -48.57 72.73 81.27
C ASN A 216 -48.81 74.22 81.50
N SER A 217 -48.16 75.09 80.72
CA SER A 217 -48.40 76.53 80.72
C SER A 217 -48.12 77.15 79.36
N PHE A 218 -48.85 78.24 79.05
CA PHE A 218 -48.60 79.09 77.89
C PHE A 218 -48.27 80.49 78.39
N GLU A 219 -47.07 80.99 78.10
CA GLU A 219 -46.62 82.31 78.49
C GLU A 219 -46.53 83.21 77.26
N THR A 220 -47.09 84.43 77.34
CA THR A 220 -46.97 85.43 76.28
C THR A 220 -46.05 86.56 76.72
N VAL A 221 -44.93 86.74 76.01
CA VAL A 221 -43.98 87.83 76.23
C VAL A 221 -43.72 88.53 74.91
N ASP A 222 -43.88 89.85 74.86
CA ASP A 222 -43.66 90.69 73.67
C ASP A 222 -44.37 90.19 72.39
N GLY A 223 -45.58 89.64 72.54
CA GLY A 223 -46.40 89.13 71.43
C GLY A 223 -45.97 87.75 70.91
N VAL A 224 -45.09 87.04 71.61
CA VAL A 224 -44.72 85.65 71.33
C VAL A 224 -45.32 84.75 72.41
N VAL A 225 -46.13 83.79 72.00
CA VAL A 225 -46.66 82.73 72.85
C VAL A 225 -45.65 81.59 72.90
N THR A 226 -45.29 81.13 74.10
CA THR A 226 -44.38 80.00 74.32
C THR A 226 -45.08 78.95 75.17
N ALA A 227 -45.08 77.70 74.69
CA ALA A 227 -45.57 76.55 75.43
C ALA A 227 -44.44 75.95 76.27
N LEU A 228 -44.67 75.81 77.58
CA LEU A 228 -43.67 75.36 78.57
C LEU A 228 -44.20 74.17 79.39
N GLY A 229 -43.28 73.35 79.90
CA GLY A 229 -43.57 72.06 80.56
C GLY A 229 -43.69 70.92 79.54
N GLY A 230 -44.20 69.75 79.92
CA GLY A 230 -44.31 68.59 79.02
C GLY A 230 -45.13 68.86 77.75
N VAL A 231 -44.47 69.30 76.67
CA VAL A 231 -45.10 69.70 75.41
C VAL A 231 -45.43 68.46 74.57
N GLU A 232 -46.67 68.33 74.14
CA GLU A 232 -47.10 67.34 73.14
C GLU A 232 -47.61 68.06 71.89
N LEU A 233 -47.26 67.52 70.73
CA LEU A 233 -47.53 68.07 69.42
C LEU A 233 -48.30 67.04 68.58
N GLY A 234 -49.24 67.55 67.80
CA GLY A 234 -50.17 66.73 67.06
C GLY A 234 -50.84 67.47 65.92
N ALA A 235 -51.79 66.79 65.30
CA ALA A 235 -52.69 67.34 64.30
C ALA A 235 -54.15 67.09 64.70
N LEU A 236 -55.06 67.79 64.05
CA LEU A 236 -56.48 67.47 64.12
C LEU A 236 -56.77 66.21 63.29
N ASP A 237 -57.58 65.30 63.82
CA ASP A 237 -58.12 64.17 63.06
C ASP A 237 -59.23 64.63 62.09
N GLU A 238 -59.80 63.69 61.33
CA GLU A 238 -60.89 63.97 60.37
C GLU A 238 -62.19 64.48 61.03
N PHE A 239 -62.27 64.48 62.37
CA PHE A 239 -63.40 64.94 63.17
C PHE A 239 -63.05 66.16 64.03
N ASP A 240 -61.95 66.86 63.72
CA ASP A 240 -61.43 68.01 64.46
C ASP A 240 -61.07 67.70 65.93
N ASN A 241 -60.78 66.45 66.27
CA ASN A 241 -60.24 66.10 67.59
C ASN A 241 -58.72 66.19 67.60
N PRO A 242 -58.11 66.68 68.69
CA PRO A 242 -56.66 66.73 68.80
C PRO A 242 -56.06 65.33 68.98
N VAL A 243 -55.15 64.94 68.09
CA VAL A 243 -54.37 63.70 68.16
C VAL A 243 -52.89 64.04 68.28
N TYR A 244 -52.29 63.71 69.42
CA TYR A 244 -50.88 63.95 69.69
C TYR A 244 -50.05 62.72 69.28
N THR A 245 -48.92 62.95 68.62
CA THR A 245 -48.03 61.88 68.12
C THR A 245 -46.56 62.13 68.44
N VAL A 246 -46.21 63.38 68.73
CA VAL A 246 -44.85 63.84 69.04
C VAL A 246 -44.85 64.55 70.38
N GLN A 247 -43.72 64.51 71.08
CA GLN A 247 -43.52 65.19 72.35
C GLN A 247 -42.13 65.81 72.43
N LEU A 248 -41.98 66.77 73.33
CA LEU A 248 -40.69 67.33 73.70
C LEU A 248 -40.32 66.85 75.11
N THR A 249 -39.16 66.22 75.25
CA THR A 249 -38.81 65.43 76.45
C THR A 249 -37.82 66.11 77.40
N GLY A 250 -37.18 67.20 76.98
CA GLY A 250 -36.25 67.97 77.79
C GLY A 250 -36.94 69.01 78.67
N GLY A 251 -36.43 69.21 79.88
CA GLY A 251 -36.99 70.18 80.85
C GLY A 251 -36.84 71.66 80.46
N LEU A 252 -36.16 71.96 79.35
CA LEU A 252 -36.03 73.30 78.76
C LEU A 252 -36.66 73.38 77.37
N ASP A 253 -37.32 72.32 76.92
CA ASP A 253 -37.89 72.26 75.59
C ASP A 253 -39.08 73.20 75.49
N ALA A 254 -39.16 73.91 74.37
CA ALA A 254 -40.19 74.89 74.15
C ALA A 254 -40.57 74.97 72.67
N ILE A 255 -41.82 75.34 72.44
CA ILE A 255 -42.32 75.74 71.14
C ILE A 255 -42.99 77.10 71.25
N SER A 256 -42.72 77.95 70.26
CA SER A 256 -43.16 79.34 70.25
C SER A 256 -43.78 79.74 68.92
N TRP A 257 -44.73 80.67 68.97
CA TRP A 257 -45.37 81.28 67.80
C TRP A 257 -45.80 82.72 68.11
N THR A 258 -46.08 83.51 67.06
CA THR A 258 -46.59 84.88 67.21
C THR A 258 -48.05 84.86 67.66
N GLU A 259 -48.38 85.66 68.66
CA GLU A 259 -49.75 85.86 69.15
C GLU A 259 -50.67 86.33 68.00
N GLY A 260 -51.85 85.73 67.88
CA GLY A 260 -52.80 85.98 66.78
C GLY A 260 -52.84 84.88 65.71
N VAL A 261 -51.75 84.14 65.50
CA VAL A 261 -51.70 83.05 64.50
C VAL A 261 -52.72 81.93 64.81
N GLU A 262 -52.96 81.66 66.09
CA GLU A 262 -54.00 80.74 66.59
C GLU A 262 -55.45 81.15 66.20
N ASN A 263 -55.67 82.43 65.88
CA ASN A 263 -56.97 82.96 65.47
C ASN A 263 -57.11 83.04 63.94
N GLY A 264 -56.17 82.50 63.18
CA GLY A 264 -56.16 82.51 61.71
C GLY A 264 -55.43 83.69 61.07
N ASP A 265 -54.70 84.51 61.85
CA ASP A 265 -53.84 85.55 61.29
C ASP A 265 -52.59 84.93 60.63
N PRO A 266 -52.17 85.38 59.44
CA PRO A 266 -50.99 84.83 58.78
C PRO A 266 -49.70 85.16 59.55
N PRO A 267 -48.72 84.24 59.61
CA PRO A 267 -47.45 84.52 60.29
C PRO A 267 -46.71 85.68 59.64
N PRO A 268 -45.82 86.40 60.39
CA PRO A 268 -44.98 87.45 59.83
C PRO A 268 -44.21 86.99 58.59
N ALA A 269 -44.12 87.84 57.57
CA ALA A 269 -43.51 87.48 56.29
C ALA A 269 -42.07 86.96 56.47
N GLY A 270 -41.84 85.71 56.07
CA GLY A 270 -40.54 85.05 56.16
C GLY A 270 -40.26 84.31 57.47
N GLN A 271 -41.25 84.18 58.37
CA GLN A 271 -41.15 83.36 59.59
C GLN A 271 -42.08 82.14 59.53
N PRO A 272 -41.66 80.99 60.10
CA PRO A 272 -42.51 79.81 60.23
C PRO A 272 -43.69 80.09 61.18
N ALA A 273 -44.79 79.34 61.01
CA ALA A 273 -45.96 79.45 61.89
C ALA A 273 -45.66 79.02 63.32
N LEU A 274 -44.83 77.99 63.50
CA LEU A 274 -44.29 77.59 64.79
C LEU A 274 -42.80 77.25 64.66
N SER A 275 -42.03 77.64 65.67
CA SER A 275 -40.62 77.28 65.84
C SER A 275 -40.37 76.77 67.24
N GLY A 276 -39.51 75.78 67.40
CA GLY A 276 -39.17 75.26 68.71
C GLY A 276 -37.72 74.82 68.80
N HIS A 277 -37.30 74.57 70.03
CA HIS A 277 -36.03 73.96 70.38
C HIS A 277 -36.29 72.87 71.40
N GLY A 278 -35.71 71.69 71.19
CA GLY A 278 -35.81 70.63 72.18
C GLY A 278 -35.44 69.26 71.67
N SER A 279 -35.70 68.27 72.52
CA SER A 279 -35.58 66.85 72.25
C SER A 279 -36.90 66.31 71.70
N VAL A 280 -36.98 66.15 70.38
CA VAL A 280 -38.17 65.69 69.66
C VAL A 280 -38.26 64.17 69.74
N ALA A 281 -39.34 63.65 70.31
CA ALA A 281 -39.56 62.22 70.45
C ALA A 281 -40.96 61.77 70.01
N ALA A 282 -41.10 60.50 69.63
CA ALA A 282 -42.38 59.85 69.44
C ALA A 282 -43.15 59.73 70.76
N LEU A 283 -44.42 60.14 70.79
CA LEU A 283 -45.24 60.09 72.01
C LEU A 283 -45.50 58.65 72.47
N SER A 284 -45.71 57.72 71.54
CA SER A 284 -46.11 56.35 71.86
C SER A 284 -45.00 55.53 72.54
N THR A 285 -43.74 55.79 72.22
CA THR A 285 -42.59 55.00 72.67
C THR A 285 -41.54 55.78 73.43
N GLY A 286 -41.51 57.11 73.31
CA GLY A 286 -40.41 57.92 73.82
C GLY A 286 -39.17 57.89 72.93
N LEU A 287 -39.22 57.27 71.75
CA LEU A 287 -38.10 57.24 70.80
C LEU A 287 -37.71 58.66 70.41
N THR A 288 -36.53 59.10 70.84
CA THR A 288 -36.00 60.42 70.50
C THR A 288 -35.50 60.40 69.06
N TYR A 289 -36.11 61.22 68.21
CA TYR A 289 -35.68 61.41 66.83
C TYR A 289 -34.41 62.28 66.81
N PHE A 290 -34.52 63.52 67.28
CA PHE A 290 -33.39 64.42 67.29
C PHE A 290 -33.50 65.49 68.37
N VAL A 291 -32.36 66.10 68.72
CA VAL A 291 -32.25 67.24 69.64
C VAL A 291 -31.74 68.45 68.87
N GLY A 292 -32.49 69.54 68.89
CA GLY A 292 -32.09 70.81 68.28
C GLY A 292 -33.27 71.71 67.90
N ASP A 293 -32.99 72.68 67.05
CA ASP A 293 -33.99 73.61 66.53
C ASP A 293 -34.87 72.93 65.46
N PHE A 294 -36.15 73.26 65.44
CA PHE A 294 -37.10 72.78 64.43
C PHE A 294 -38.15 73.84 64.08
N GLN A 295 -38.77 73.66 62.92
CA GLN A 295 -39.89 74.46 62.43
C GLN A 295 -41.02 73.56 61.97
N ILE A 296 -42.27 73.99 62.18
CA ILE A 296 -43.45 73.24 61.77
C ILE A 296 -44.13 73.97 60.62
N SER A 297 -44.41 73.23 59.55
CA SER A 297 -45.19 73.73 58.42
C SER A 297 -46.69 73.70 58.74
N ASP A 298 -47.42 74.74 58.31
CA ASP A 298 -48.89 74.79 58.37
C ASP A 298 -49.55 74.11 57.16
N ALA A 299 -48.99 72.95 56.75
CA ALA A 299 -49.55 72.14 55.67
C ALA A 299 -50.79 71.37 56.16
N SER A 300 -51.57 70.81 55.22
CA SER A 300 -52.73 69.95 55.56
C SER A 300 -52.34 68.72 56.38
N VAL A 301 -51.09 68.26 56.23
CA VAL A 301 -50.44 67.32 57.15
C VAL A 301 -49.24 68.06 57.73
N PRO A 302 -49.31 68.54 58.98
CA PRO A 302 -48.22 69.29 59.57
C PRO A 302 -46.97 68.43 59.69
N THR A 303 -45.85 68.98 59.21
CA THR A 303 -44.54 68.33 59.31
C THR A 303 -43.58 69.21 60.07
N MET A 304 -42.90 68.62 61.04
CA MET A 304 -41.82 69.23 61.80
C MET A 304 -40.48 68.95 61.11
N ALA A 305 -39.82 69.98 60.58
CA ALA A 305 -38.51 69.87 59.97
C ALA A 305 -37.42 70.40 60.91
N PRO A 306 -36.28 69.70 61.05
CA PRO A 306 -35.13 70.22 61.79
C PRO A 306 -34.55 71.46 61.10
N VAL A 307 -33.97 72.37 61.89
CA VAL A 307 -33.25 73.54 61.39
C VAL A 307 -31.76 73.37 61.67
N GLY A 308 -30.97 73.33 60.60
CA GLY A 308 -29.52 73.10 60.71
C GLY A 308 -29.19 71.66 61.11
N ASN A 309 -28.01 71.48 61.68
CA ASN A 309 -27.57 70.16 62.14
C ASN A 309 -28.17 69.89 63.52
N VAL A 310 -28.93 68.80 63.62
CA VAL A 310 -29.52 68.32 64.87
C VAL A 310 -28.76 67.09 65.36
N ALA A 311 -28.70 66.90 66.68
CA ALA A 311 -28.07 65.72 67.28
C ALA A 311 -29.04 64.54 67.26
N THR A 312 -28.55 63.33 67.03
CA THR A 312 -29.34 62.09 67.10
C THR A 312 -28.56 61.02 67.85
N GLU A 313 -29.26 60.16 68.58
CA GLU A 313 -28.68 59.04 69.34
C GLU A 313 -28.83 57.69 68.62
N ILE A 314 -29.49 57.67 67.46
CA ILE A 314 -29.68 56.46 66.67
C ILE A 314 -28.38 56.14 65.93
N THR A 315 -27.82 54.98 66.21
CA THR A 315 -26.54 54.49 65.64
C THR A 315 -26.73 53.29 64.71
N GLU A 316 -27.95 52.75 64.63
CA GLU A 316 -28.29 51.58 63.82
C GLU A 316 -29.70 51.75 63.23
N LEU A 317 -29.90 51.32 61.98
CA LEU A 317 -31.21 51.26 61.32
C LEU A 317 -31.47 49.86 60.77
N ALA A 318 -32.62 49.29 61.15
CA ALA A 318 -33.08 47.98 60.67
C ALA A 318 -31.98 46.91 60.63
N GLY A 319 -31.13 46.82 61.65
CA GLY A 319 -30.06 45.83 61.68
C GLY A 319 -28.70 46.32 61.18
N PHE A 320 -28.58 47.51 60.62
CA PHE A 320 -27.35 47.95 59.95
C PHE A 320 -26.77 49.18 60.64
N ASN A 321 -25.47 49.13 60.93
CA ASN A 321 -24.74 50.24 61.54
C ASN A 321 -24.75 51.44 60.60
N LEU A 322 -24.76 52.64 61.17
CA LEU A 322 -24.68 53.88 60.40
C LEU A 322 -23.22 54.33 60.22
N ASP A 323 -22.92 54.85 59.03
CA ASP A 323 -21.68 55.59 58.75
C ASP A 323 -21.95 57.09 58.96
N GLY A 324 -21.94 57.50 60.23
CA GLY A 324 -22.35 58.85 60.64
C GLY A 324 -23.74 58.88 61.27
N GLY A 325 -24.46 59.99 61.08
CA GLY A 325 -25.76 60.23 61.71
C GLY A 325 -26.93 60.25 60.72
N LEU A 326 -28.14 60.33 61.26
CA LEU A 326 -29.37 60.47 60.48
C LEU A 326 -29.57 61.91 60.00
N THR A 327 -30.01 62.05 58.75
CA THR A 327 -30.55 63.31 58.22
C THR A 327 -32.07 63.22 58.22
N TYR A 328 -32.72 64.03 59.06
CA TYR A 328 -34.18 64.14 59.12
C TYR A 328 -34.67 65.16 58.08
N THR A 329 -35.63 64.75 57.24
CA THR A 329 -36.30 65.67 56.32
C THR A 329 -37.63 66.18 56.87
N GLY A 330 -38.24 65.43 57.79
CA GLY A 330 -39.35 65.90 58.61
C GLY A 330 -40.00 64.79 59.45
N VAL A 331 -40.73 65.19 60.49
CA VAL A 331 -41.54 64.33 61.35
C VAL A 331 -43.01 64.71 61.13
N SER A 332 -43.82 63.75 60.70
CA SER A 332 -45.26 63.92 60.51
C SER A 332 -45.96 64.01 61.87
N LEU A 333 -46.71 65.08 62.12
CA LEU A 333 -47.48 65.22 63.36
C LEU A 333 -48.81 64.45 63.34
N ALA A 334 -49.20 63.90 62.19
CA ALA A 334 -50.43 63.13 62.04
C ALA A 334 -50.26 61.68 62.52
N ASP A 335 -49.09 61.07 62.28
CA ASP A 335 -48.80 59.66 62.61
C ASP A 335 -47.50 59.47 63.40
N GLY A 336 -46.73 60.54 63.63
CA GLY A 336 -45.46 60.50 64.33
C GLY A 336 -44.30 59.95 63.51
N SER A 337 -44.47 59.56 62.25
CA SER A 337 -43.39 58.97 61.44
C SER A 337 -42.35 60.00 61.03
N ALA A 338 -41.06 59.63 61.06
CA ALA A 338 -39.95 60.49 60.70
C ALA A 338 -39.35 60.08 59.35
N ALA A 339 -39.38 60.97 58.36
CA ALA A 339 -38.72 60.76 57.07
C ALA A 339 -37.21 61.05 57.22
N ILE A 340 -36.38 60.06 56.88
CA ILE A 340 -34.94 60.11 57.08
C ILE A 340 -34.14 59.69 55.85
N THR A 341 -32.88 60.13 55.82
CA THR A 341 -31.83 59.65 54.93
C THR A 341 -30.60 59.32 55.75
N ALA A 342 -29.95 58.19 55.49
CA ALA A 342 -28.82 57.70 56.27
C ALA A 342 -27.86 56.88 55.41
N ASP A 343 -26.56 57.01 55.67
CA ASP A 343 -25.57 56.11 55.10
C ASP A 343 -25.45 54.87 56.00
N ILE A 344 -25.81 53.70 55.48
CA ILE A 344 -25.79 52.42 56.19
C ILE A 344 -24.59 51.59 55.76
N ILE A 345 -23.98 50.88 56.71
CA ILE A 345 -22.85 49.98 56.48
C ILE A 345 -23.38 48.54 56.39
N ILE A 346 -23.17 47.92 55.23
CA ILE A 346 -23.55 46.54 54.94
C ILE A 346 -22.28 45.68 55.01
N THR A 347 -22.16 44.87 56.07
CA THR A 347 -20.96 44.06 56.35
C THR A 347 -21.22 42.55 56.53
N PRO A 348 -21.96 41.86 55.65
CA PRO A 348 -21.94 40.41 55.66
C PRO A 348 -20.51 39.92 55.35
N PRO A 349 -20.11 38.72 55.80
CA PRO A 349 -18.75 38.24 55.62
C PRO A 349 -18.26 38.33 54.16
N GLY A 350 -17.08 38.91 53.96
CA GLY A 350 -16.47 39.11 52.63
C GLY A 350 -16.97 40.34 51.86
N ILE A 351 -17.94 41.09 52.39
CA ILE A 351 -18.49 42.31 51.79
C ILE A 351 -18.43 43.44 52.83
N SER A 352 -18.01 44.64 52.41
CA SER A 352 -18.03 45.84 53.26
C SER A 352 -18.31 47.04 52.39
N ILE A 353 -19.56 47.51 52.40
CA ILE A 353 -20.03 48.61 51.56
C ILE A 353 -20.85 49.61 52.39
N THR A 354 -20.65 50.90 52.13
CA THR A 354 -21.49 51.97 52.67
C THR A 354 -22.43 52.44 51.55
N THR A 355 -23.73 52.56 51.83
CA THR A 355 -24.73 53.03 50.86
C THR A 355 -25.80 53.90 51.52
N GLN A 356 -26.40 54.80 50.76
CA GLN A 356 -27.47 55.65 51.26
C GLN A 356 -28.82 54.92 51.24
N ALA A 357 -29.48 54.89 52.40
CA ALA A 357 -30.85 54.47 52.59
C ALA A 357 -31.76 55.69 52.78
N VAL A 358 -32.96 55.62 52.19
CA VAL A 358 -34.00 56.65 52.33
C VAL A 358 -35.28 55.96 52.78
N GLY A 359 -35.97 56.51 53.78
CA GLY A 359 -37.18 55.86 54.28
C GLY A 359 -37.86 56.57 55.43
N GLN A 360 -38.71 55.82 56.12
CA GLN A 360 -39.44 56.28 57.30
C GLN A 360 -39.00 55.47 58.52
N LEU A 361 -38.63 56.18 59.57
CA LEU A 361 -38.54 55.66 60.91
C LEU A 361 -39.91 55.79 61.57
N LEU A 362 -40.51 54.65 61.92
CA LEU A 362 -41.83 54.59 62.53
C LEU A 362 -41.73 54.86 64.04
N PRO A 363 -42.84 55.28 64.70
CA PRO A 363 -42.84 55.57 66.14
C PRO A 363 -42.40 54.39 67.01
N ASP A 364 -42.55 53.15 66.53
CA ASP A 364 -42.11 51.94 67.24
C ASP A 364 -40.60 51.64 67.10
N GLY A 365 -39.86 52.48 66.37
CA GLY A 365 -38.43 52.31 66.10
C GLY A 365 -38.12 51.39 64.91
N SER A 366 -39.14 50.81 64.28
CA SER A 366 -38.93 50.07 63.04
C SER A 366 -38.63 51.03 61.89
N PHE A 367 -37.76 50.60 60.97
CA PHE A 367 -37.41 51.35 59.78
C PHE A 367 -37.88 50.62 58.54
N VAL A 368 -38.58 51.35 57.67
CA VAL A 368 -39.00 50.91 56.35
C VAL A 368 -38.41 51.87 55.33
N GLY A 369 -37.58 51.37 54.43
CA GLY A 369 -36.87 52.23 53.49
C GLY A 369 -36.48 51.53 52.21
N THR A 370 -35.79 52.28 51.38
CA THR A 370 -35.23 51.81 50.12
C THR A 370 -33.77 52.22 49.96
N ILE A 371 -33.06 51.44 49.16
CA ILE A 371 -31.73 51.78 48.64
C ILE A 371 -31.90 51.90 47.12
N PRO A 372 -31.64 53.08 46.53
CA PRO A 372 -31.85 53.27 45.09
C PRO A 372 -31.06 52.29 44.23
N THR A 373 -29.76 52.13 44.52
CA THR A 373 -28.84 51.23 43.80
C THR A 373 -27.79 50.72 44.78
N LEU A 374 -27.39 49.46 44.63
CA LEU A 374 -26.32 48.83 45.39
C LEU A 374 -25.43 48.01 44.46
N THR A 375 -24.12 48.28 44.49
CA THR A 375 -23.11 47.55 43.71
C THR A 375 -22.06 46.93 44.63
N PHE A 376 -21.78 45.64 44.45
CA PHE A 376 -20.75 44.92 45.22
C PHE A 376 -20.19 43.71 44.47
N MET A 377 -19.06 43.19 44.92
CA MET A 377 -18.43 42.00 44.34
C MET A 377 -18.79 40.72 45.11
N LEU A 378 -19.02 39.63 44.38
CA LEU A 378 -19.35 38.31 44.90
C LEU A 378 -18.55 37.24 44.12
N SER A 379 -17.42 36.77 44.66
CA SER A 379 -16.54 35.77 43.99
C SER A 379 -16.18 36.17 42.55
N ALA A 380 -15.62 37.36 42.37
CA ALA A 380 -15.32 38.02 41.09
C ALA A 380 -16.51 38.47 40.21
N LEU A 381 -17.76 38.14 40.58
CA LEU A 381 -18.95 38.66 39.91
C LEU A 381 -19.31 40.04 40.47
N GLU A 382 -19.54 41.01 39.60
CA GLU A 382 -20.10 42.30 40.01
C GLU A 382 -21.63 42.19 40.05
N ILE A 383 -22.22 42.55 41.18
CA ILE A 383 -23.65 42.49 41.43
C ILE A 383 -24.18 43.92 41.52
N GLU A 384 -25.13 44.28 40.67
CA GLU A 384 -25.85 45.55 40.73
C GLU A 384 -27.35 45.28 40.98
N ALA A 385 -27.86 45.77 42.10
CA ALA A 385 -29.28 45.70 42.44
C ALA A 385 -29.86 47.11 42.49
N ASN A 386 -31.12 47.25 42.03
CA ASN A 386 -31.82 48.53 41.97
C ASN A 386 -33.14 48.44 42.74
N ASN A 387 -33.57 49.54 43.34
CA ASN A 387 -34.80 49.66 44.14
C ASN A 387 -34.88 48.62 45.27
N LEU A 388 -33.81 48.47 46.04
CA LEU A 388 -33.80 47.52 47.15
C LEU A 388 -34.72 48.03 48.26
N THR A 389 -35.44 47.13 48.93
CA THR A 389 -36.25 47.46 50.11
C THR A 389 -35.53 47.03 51.38
N ILE A 390 -35.66 47.84 52.42
CA ILE A 390 -35.16 47.56 53.77
C ILE A 390 -36.36 47.39 54.68
N GLU A 391 -36.49 46.21 55.28
CA GLU A 391 -37.53 45.91 56.26
C GLU A 391 -37.03 44.84 57.24
N ALA A 392 -37.25 45.08 58.54
CA ALA A 392 -37.04 44.10 59.61
C ALA A 392 -35.68 43.35 59.58
N GLY A 393 -34.56 44.06 59.45
CA GLY A 393 -33.24 43.40 59.46
C GLY A 393 -32.77 42.88 58.10
N THR A 394 -33.57 43.06 57.04
CA THR A 394 -33.29 42.48 55.73
C THR A 394 -33.32 43.51 54.62
N ILE A 395 -32.38 43.39 53.69
CA ILE A 395 -32.36 44.14 52.43
C ILE A 395 -32.72 43.17 51.30
N ARG A 396 -33.69 43.54 50.47
CA ARG A 396 -34.21 42.68 49.40
C ARG A 396 -34.23 43.39 48.07
N ALA A 397 -33.96 42.65 47.00
CA ALA A 397 -34.19 43.11 45.63
C ALA A 397 -34.83 42.01 44.79
N ASN A 398 -35.89 42.34 44.06
CA ASN A 398 -36.57 41.39 43.18
C ASN A 398 -35.79 41.12 41.89
N THR A 399 -34.98 42.09 41.45
CA THR A 399 -34.21 42.00 40.21
C THR A 399 -32.82 42.57 40.43
N LEU A 400 -31.81 41.90 39.90
CA LEU A 400 -30.42 42.32 39.93
C LEU A 400 -29.73 41.95 38.62
N THR A 401 -28.66 42.66 38.30
CA THR A 401 -27.77 42.37 37.19
C THR A 401 -26.47 41.78 37.73
N ILE A 402 -26.00 40.71 37.09
CA ILE A 402 -24.73 40.05 37.37
C ILE A 402 -23.82 40.30 36.18
N THR A 403 -22.65 40.88 36.42
CA THR A 403 -21.62 41.10 35.41
C THR A 403 -20.44 40.16 35.66
N LEU A 404 -20.07 39.41 34.63
CA LEU A 404 -18.88 38.55 34.65
C LEU A 404 -17.60 39.41 34.64
N PRO A 405 -16.48 38.92 35.22
CA PRO A 405 -15.20 39.60 35.10
C PRO A 405 -14.75 39.67 33.63
N SER A 406 -13.92 40.67 33.30
CA SER A 406 -13.44 40.88 31.92
C SER A 406 -12.68 39.68 31.35
N ALA A 407 -11.99 38.91 32.20
CA ALA A 407 -11.32 37.66 31.83
C ALA A 407 -12.29 36.59 31.27
N LEU A 408 -13.57 36.68 31.63
CA LEU A 408 -14.66 35.80 31.19
C LEU A 408 -15.60 36.49 30.19
N GLY A 409 -15.14 37.58 29.55
CA GLY A 409 -15.87 38.28 28.49
C GLY A 409 -16.71 39.48 28.94
N GLY A 410 -16.84 39.75 30.24
CA GLY A 410 -17.55 40.94 30.74
C GLY A 410 -19.06 40.96 30.49
N GLY A 411 -19.66 39.80 30.16
CA GLY A 411 -21.09 39.70 29.87
C GLY A 411 -21.96 40.02 31.09
N THR A 412 -23.17 40.54 30.83
CA THR A 412 -24.16 40.89 31.87
C THR A 412 -25.41 40.01 31.77
N GLY A 413 -25.91 39.52 32.90
CA GLY A 413 -27.11 38.68 33.01
C GLY A 413 -28.04 39.16 34.12
N ASN A 414 -29.29 38.70 34.12
CA ASN A 414 -30.27 39.08 35.14
C ASN A 414 -30.54 37.91 36.09
N ALA A 415 -30.64 38.20 37.39
CA ALA A 415 -31.14 37.27 38.39
C ALA A 415 -32.18 37.95 39.29
N ALA A 416 -32.73 37.19 40.24
CA ALA A 416 -33.81 37.63 41.11
C ALA A 416 -33.57 37.18 42.56
N ASP A 417 -34.40 37.71 43.45
CA ASP A 417 -34.47 37.33 44.87
C ASP A 417 -33.14 37.51 45.62
N LEU A 418 -32.56 38.71 45.54
CA LEU A 418 -31.47 39.11 46.41
C LEU A 418 -31.98 39.25 47.85
N LEU A 419 -31.28 38.62 48.78
CA LEU A 419 -31.48 38.79 50.21
C LEU A 419 -30.13 39.05 50.89
N ILE A 420 -30.03 40.19 51.57
CA ILE A 420 -28.87 40.56 52.37
C ILE A 420 -29.32 40.69 53.83
N THR A 421 -28.53 40.10 54.73
CA THR A 421 -28.64 40.22 56.19
C THR A 421 -27.27 40.61 56.75
N ARG A 422 -27.16 40.82 58.07
CA ARG A 422 -25.84 41.00 58.72
C ARG A 422 -24.91 39.79 58.53
N SER A 423 -25.47 38.60 58.35
CA SER A 423 -24.71 37.34 58.41
C SER A 423 -24.41 36.74 57.05
N TYR A 424 -25.18 37.06 56.01
CA TYR A 424 -24.99 36.48 54.68
C TYR A 424 -25.68 37.29 53.56
N VAL A 425 -25.22 37.04 52.34
CA VAL A 425 -25.86 37.40 51.07
C VAL A 425 -26.32 36.13 50.37
N ARG A 426 -27.53 36.17 49.80
CA ARG A 426 -28.11 35.07 49.01
C ARG A 426 -28.78 35.64 47.78
N ILE A 427 -28.62 34.95 46.65
CA ILE A 427 -29.36 35.22 45.41
C ILE A 427 -30.21 33.97 45.14
N GLY A 428 -31.54 34.15 45.08
CA GLY A 428 -32.48 33.04 44.94
C GLY A 428 -32.79 32.31 46.25
N ALA A 429 -33.42 31.13 46.12
CA ALA A 429 -33.60 30.19 47.22
C ALA A 429 -32.27 29.47 47.56
N VAL A 430 -32.19 28.83 48.72
CA VAL A 430 -31.02 28.02 49.09
C VAL A 430 -30.83 26.90 48.05
N GLY A 431 -29.64 26.85 47.42
CA GLY A 431 -29.34 25.90 46.34
C GLY A 431 -29.94 26.25 44.97
N ALA A 432 -30.52 27.45 44.81
CA ALA A 432 -31.02 27.90 43.52
C ALA A 432 -29.89 28.03 42.49
N LYS A 433 -30.17 27.59 41.27
CA LYS A 433 -29.31 27.80 40.12
C LYS A 433 -29.57 29.18 39.52
N ILE A 434 -28.53 29.97 39.41
CA ILE A 434 -28.52 31.34 38.93
C ILE A 434 -28.02 31.32 37.49
N PRO A 435 -28.79 31.83 36.51
CA PRO A 435 -28.31 31.90 35.14
C PRO A 435 -27.19 32.93 35.04
N LEU A 436 -26.05 32.53 34.45
CA LEU A 436 -24.96 33.43 34.09
C LEU A 436 -24.95 33.67 32.57
N PRO A 437 -24.37 34.80 32.11
CA PRO A 437 -24.14 35.03 30.69
C PRO A 437 -23.24 33.95 30.07
N ASN A 438 -23.29 33.83 28.74
CA ASN A 438 -22.36 32.98 28.01
C ASN A 438 -20.92 33.43 28.25
N ILE A 439 -20.00 32.49 28.44
CA ILE A 439 -18.60 32.73 28.72
C ILE A 439 -17.78 32.44 27.46
N PRO A 440 -17.38 33.47 26.69
CA PRO A 440 -16.50 33.30 25.56
C PRO A 440 -15.08 32.97 26.04
N LEU A 441 -14.74 31.69 26.06
CA LEU A 441 -13.36 31.27 26.22
C LEU A 441 -12.59 31.56 24.93
N ALA A 442 -11.31 31.89 25.05
CA ALA A 442 -10.46 31.92 23.87
C ALA A 442 -11.00 32.76 22.69
N ASN A 443 -11.43 34.01 22.95
CA ASN A 443 -12.05 34.96 22.00
C ASN A 443 -13.47 34.59 21.52
N GLY A 444 -14.09 33.51 22.05
CA GLY A 444 -15.50 33.16 21.84
C GLY A 444 -15.85 32.51 20.49
N GLN A 445 -14.91 32.48 19.54
CA GLN A 445 -15.14 31.85 18.23
C GLN A 445 -14.83 30.36 18.21
N THR A 446 -13.80 29.93 18.94
CA THR A 446 -13.37 28.53 18.98
C THR A 446 -14.03 27.76 20.13
N LEU A 447 -14.14 28.42 21.29
CA LEU A 447 -14.70 27.85 22.51
C LEU A 447 -15.70 28.86 23.09
N ASN A 448 -16.87 28.39 23.52
CA ASN A 448 -17.84 29.24 24.20
C ASN A 448 -18.66 28.37 25.16
N ILE A 449 -18.83 28.80 26.40
CA ILE A 449 -19.71 28.10 27.35
C ILE A 449 -21.07 28.78 27.33
N THR A 450 -22.11 28.02 27.00
CA THR A 450 -23.51 28.48 27.01
C THR A 450 -24.30 27.80 28.11
N ASP A 451 -25.53 28.27 28.34
CA ASP A 451 -26.46 27.67 29.31
C ASP A 451 -25.82 27.55 30.70
N VAL A 452 -25.07 28.58 31.09
CA VAL A 452 -24.30 28.59 32.33
C VAL A 452 -25.26 28.78 33.50
N GLU A 453 -25.30 27.80 34.37
CA GLU A 453 -26.06 27.84 35.63
C GLU A 453 -25.08 27.74 36.79
N ALA A 454 -25.17 28.68 37.74
CA ALA A 454 -24.27 28.76 38.88
C ALA A 454 -25.00 28.67 40.21
N THR A 455 -24.33 28.11 41.21
CA THR A 455 -24.73 28.21 42.61
C THR A 455 -23.68 29.03 43.36
N VAL A 456 -24.14 29.94 44.21
CA VAL A 456 -23.27 30.71 45.10
C VAL A 456 -23.34 30.10 46.49
N GLY A 457 -22.19 29.69 47.02
CA GLY A 457 -22.05 29.23 48.40
C GLY A 457 -21.09 30.11 49.19
N PHE A 458 -21.15 30.03 50.52
CA PHE A 458 -20.27 30.76 51.42
C PHE A 458 -19.42 29.75 52.21
N PHE A 459 -18.11 29.73 51.98
CA PHE A 459 -17.18 28.74 52.53
C PHE A 459 -15.93 29.43 53.07
N GLY A 460 -15.54 29.12 54.30
CA GLY A 460 -14.26 29.57 54.87
C GLY A 460 -14.08 31.10 54.96
N GLY A 461 -15.17 31.88 54.96
CA GLY A 461 -15.11 33.34 54.99
C GLY A 461 -15.27 34.03 53.63
N VAL A 462 -15.42 33.27 52.54
CA VAL A 462 -15.47 33.80 51.17
C VAL A 462 -16.65 33.18 50.41
N TYR A 463 -17.25 33.95 49.50
CA TYR A 463 -18.22 33.41 48.55
C TYR A 463 -17.50 32.65 47.43
N ALA A 464 -18.02 31.49 47.05
CA ALA A 464 -17.53 30.70 45.92
C ALA A 464 -18.66 30.47 44.92
N VAL A 465 -18.31 30.50 43.63
CA VAL A 465 -19.23 30.23 42.52
C VAL A 465 -18.88 28.89 41.91
N GLN A 466 -19.84 27.95 41.95
CA GLN A 466 -19.75 26.69 41.24
C GLN A 466 -20.79 26.67 40.13
N ALA A 467 -20.37 26.36 38.92
CA ALA A 467 -21.18 26.47 37.72
C ALA A 467 -21.11 25.22 36.85
N THR A 468 -22.21 24.98 36.14
CA THR A 468 -22.33 24.00 35.08
C THR A 468 -22.71 24.70 33.80
N GLY A 469 -22.31 24.19 32.64
CA GLY A 469 -22.73 24.73 31.35
C GLY A 469 -22.43 23.79 30.19
N THR A 470 -22.74 24.23 28.99
CA THR A 470 -22.45 23.52 27.75
C THR A 470 -21.27 24.19 27.04
N LEU A 471 -20.15 23.49 26.91
CA LEU A 471 -19.01 23.95 26.11
C LEU A 471 -19.25 23.66 24.63
N ALA A 472 -19.47 24.71 23.84
CA ALA A 472 -19.47 24.65 22.40
C ALA A 472 -18.03 24.75 21.85
N ILE A 473 -17.66 23.79 21.00
CA ILE A 473 -16.33 23.69 20.38
C ILE A 473 -16.49 23.80 18.86
N THR A 474 -15.96 24.89 18.31
CA THR A 474 -15.97 25.15 16.87
C THR A 474 -14.53 25.12 16.35
N LEU A 475 -14.19 24.02 15.68
CA LEU A 475 -12.90 23.80 15.03
C LEU A 475 -13.13 23.39 13.56
N PRO A 476 -12.12 23.46 12.66
CA PRO A 476 -12.22 22.87 11.34
C PRO A 476 -12.77 21.43 11.40
N GLU A 477 -13.77 21.10 10.58
CA GLU A 477 -14.45 19.78 10.55
C GLU A 477 -15.19 19.34 11.83
N ASN A 478 -15.26 20.19 12.87
CA ASN A 478 -15.82 19.83 14.18
C ASN A 478 -16.72 20.94 14.71
N ASN A 479 -17.97 20.58 14.98
CA ASN A 479 -18.90 21.42 15.71
C ASN A 479 -19.57 20.54 16.77
N LEU A 480 -19.09 20.65 18.01
CA LEU A 480 -19.41 19.74 19.10
C LEU A 480 -19.86 20.52 20.32
N THR A 481 -20.59 19.85 21.20
CA THR A 481 -20.97 20.33 22.53
C THR A 481 -20.58 19.29 23.56
N ALA A 482 -20.13 19.72 24.73
CA ALA A 482 -19.87 18.85 25.87
C ALA A 482 -20.26 19.56 27.17
N ASP A 483 -20.80 18.82 28.13
CA ASP A 483 -21.13 19.37 29.44
C ASP A 483 -19.84 19.67 30.22
N VAL A 484 -19.83 20.79 30.93
CA VAL A 484 -18.72 21.20 31.78
C VAL A 484 -19.20 21.51 33.20
N GLU A 485 -18.34 21.19 34.16
CA GLU A 485 -18.48 21.62 35.55
C GLU A 485 -17.22 22.39 35.94
N PHE A 486 -17.39 23.56 36.54
CA PHE A 486 -16.28 24.44 36.88
C PHE A 486 -16.58 25.37 38.04
N SER A 487 -15.53 25.95 38.61
CA SER A 487 -15.60 27.00 39.62
C SER A 487 -15.03 28.30 39.08
N ILE A 488 -15.49 29.43 39.62
CA ILE A 488 -14.94 30.77 39.34
C ILE A 488 -14.33 31.29 40.65
N ASP A 489 -13.02 31.54 40.64
CA ASP A 489 -12.30 32.08 41.80
C ASP A 489 -12.54 33.60 42.00
N ASP A 490 -12.02 34.16 43.09
CA ASP A 490 -12.14 35.57 43.45
C ASP A 490 -11.38 36.54 42.51
N THR A 491 -10.58 36.00 41.59
CA THR A 491 -9.87 36.76 40.54
C THR A 491 -10.48 36.58 39.15
N GLY A 492 -11.50 35.73 39.00
CA GLY A 492 -12.17 35.45 37.75
C GLY A 492 -11.50 34.37 36.89
N ASN A 493 -10.69 33.50 37.48
CA ASN A 493 -10.21 32.30 36.79
C ASN A 493 -11.19 31.14 36.93
N ILE A 494 -11.30 30.39 35.84
CA ILE A 494 -12.04 29.13 35.76
C ILE A 494 -11.08 27.98 36.04
N GLU A 495 -11.52 27.06 36.90
CA GLU A 495 -10.95 25.74 37.06
C GLU A 495 -12.08 24.71 37.02
N GLY A 496 -12.01 23.76 36.10
CA GLY A 496 -13.05 22.75 35.92
C GLY A 496 -12.69 21.62 34.95
N PHE A 497 -13.69 20.86 34.56
CA PHE A 497 -13.54 19.66 33.74
C PHE A 497 -14.65 19.55 32.70
N VAL A 498 -14.33 18.91 31.58
CA VAL A 498 -15.33 18.42 30.61
C VAL A 498 -15.83 17.06 31.09
N VAL A 499 -17.14 16.93 31.26
CA VAL A 499 -17.80 15.79 31.92
C VAL A 499 -17.87 14.54 31.02
N GLU A 500 -17.75 14.72 29.70
CA GLU A 500 -17.87 13.65 28.72
C GLU A 500 -16.62 13.51 27.82
N GLU A 501 -16.40 12.32 27.28
CA GLU A 501 -15.37 12.09 26.26
C GLU A 501 -15.71 12.84 24.96
N MET A 502 -14.71 13.54 24.39
CA MET A 502 -14.88 14.28 23.14
C MET A 502 -14.20 13.55 21.99
N THR A 503 -14.87 13.43 20.86
CA THR A 503 -14.29 12.86 19.63
C THR A 503 -14.16 13.91 18.54
N LEU A 504 -12.93 14.24 18.17
CA LEU A 504 -12.61 15.18 17.10
C LEU A 504 -12.31 14.45 15.79
N ASN A 505 -12.87 14.92 14.69
CA ASN A 505 -12.48 14.54 13.33
C ASN A 505 -11.31 15.41 12.84
N LEU A 506 -10.16 14.80 12.60
CA LEU A 506 -8.96 15.46 12.11
C LEU A 506 -8.60 14.85 10.75
N ALA A 507 -8.91 15.56 9.66
CA ALA A 507 -8.57 15.12 8.31
C ALA A 507 -9.09 13.69 7.99
N GLY A 508 -10.23 13.30 8.56
CA GLY A 508 -10.83 11.97 8.48
C GLY A 508 -10.33 10.92 9.48
N ALA A 509 -9.37 11.24 10.35
CA ALA A 509 -9.02 10.43 11.52
C ALA A 509 -9.85 10.85 12.75
N SER A 510 -10.13 9.91 13.65
CA SER A 510 -10.88 10.17 14.87
C SER A 510 -9.92 10.29 16.06
N LEU A 511 -9.87 11.46 16.69
CA LEU A 511 -9.14 11.72 17.92
C LEU A 511 -10.12 11.74 19.09
N VAL A 512 -10.11 10.67 19.89
CA VAL A 512 -10.85 10.61 21.16
C VAL A 512 -9.98 11.23 22.25
N LEU A 513 -10.46 12.31 22.85
CA LEU A 513 -9.83 12.98 23.98
C LEU A 513 -10.27 12.31 25.28
N ALA A 514 -9.32 12.14 26.21
CA ALA A 514 -9.68 11.82 27.60
C ALA A 514 -10.34 13.05 28.27
N GLU A 515 -10.63 12.95 29.57
CA GLU A 515 -11.13 14.09 30.37
C GLU A 515 -10.29 15.35 30.12
N GLY A 516 -10.97 16.45 29.83
CA GLY A 516 -10.36 17.74 29.53
C GLY A 516 -10.41 18.66 30.74
N LEU A 517 -9.27 19.20 31.14
CA LEU A 517 -9.17 20.31 32.10
C LEU A 517 -9.62 21.59 31.42
N LEU A 518 -10.56 22.29 32.05
CA LEU A 518 -11.11 23.56 31.61
C LEU A 518 -10.45 24.71 32.37
N SER A 519 -10.06 25.76 31.63
CA SER A 519 -9.52 27.00 32.18
C SER A 519 -9.89 28.20 31.30
N ASN A 520 -9.52 29.41 31.73
CA ASN A 520 -9.70 30.64 30.92
C ASN A 520 -9.03 30.55 29.54
N ASP A 521 -7.94 29.79 29.41
CA ASP A 521 -7.18 29.64 28.17
C ASP A 521 -7.81 28.63 27.19
N GLY A 522 -8.74 27.80 27.67
CA GLY A 522 -9.45 26.79 26.89
C GLY A 522 -9.44 25.41 27.54
N VAL A 523 -9.32 24.35 26.72
CA VAL A 523 -9.35 22.95 27.19
C VAL A 523 -7.99 22.28 26.99
N ALA A 524 -7.50 21.61 28.02
CA ALA A 524 -6.27 20.83 27.95
C ALA A 524 -6.50 19.38 28.38
N THR A 525 -5.93 18.42 27.67
CA THR A 525 -5.91 17.01 28.08
C THR A 525 -4.51 16.43 27.90
N ASP A 526 -4.08 15.60 28.86
CA ASP A 526 -2.72 15.03 28.85
C ASP A 526 -2.56 13.97 27.75
N ALA A 527 -3.64 13.25 27.42
CA ALA A 527 -3.60 12.16 26.45
C ALA A 527 -4.90 12.02 25.65
N GLY A 528 -4.76 11.53 24.41
CA GLY A 528 -5.87 11.15 23.55
C GLY A 528 -5.49 9.99 22.64
N ILE A 529 -6.49 9.33 22.06
CA ILE A 529 -6.31 8.21 21.13
C ILE A 529 -6.66 8.69 19.73
N LEU A 530 -5.66 8.80 18.87
CA LEU A 530 -5.84 9.03 17.44
C LEU A 530 -6.03 7.69 16.74
N SER A 531 -7.15 7.53 16.04
CA SER A 531 -7.54 6.31 15.35
C SER A 531 -7.77 6.55 13.85
N GLN A 532 -7.20 5.67 13.03
CA GLN A 532 -7.39 5.66 11.59
C GLN A 532 -7.38 4.21 11.09
N GLY A 533 -8.40 3.81 10.33
CA GLY A 533 -8.43 2.49 9.68
C GLY A 533 -8.36 1.28 10.65
N GLY A 534 -8.75 1.46 11.92
CA GLY A 534 -8.70 0.44 12.97
C GLY A 534 -7.38 0.36 13.75
N ALA A 535 -6.41 1.23 13.46
CA ALA A 535 -5.16 1.34 14.19
C ALA A 535 -5.17 2.59 15.09
N ASN A 536 -4.66 2.43 16.32
CA ASN A 536 -4.75 3.43 17.39
C ASN A 536 -3.35 3.86 17.85
N VAL A 537 -3.16 5.16 18.05
CA VAL A 537 -1.94 5.74 18.63
C VAL A 537 -2.32 6.70 19.75
N THR A 538 -1.62 6.60 20.89
CA THR A 538 -1.74 7.58 21.97
C THR A 538 -0.93 8.83 21.63
N VAL A 539 -1.59 9.98 21.64
CA VAL A 539 -0.98 11.31 21.52
C VAL A 539 -1.06 12.02 22.87
N ARG A 540 -0.17 12.98 23.13
CA ARG A 540 -0.05 13.67 24.42
C ARG A 540 -0.02 15.19 24.29
N GLN A 541 -0.25 15.90 25.40
CA GLN A 541 -0.23 17.36 25.49
C GLN A 541 -1.15 18.00 24.44
N ILE A 542 -2.45 17.74 24.57
CA ILE A 542 -3.46 18.22 23.63
C ILE A 542 -4.11 19.46 24.24
N THR A 543 -4.15 20.55 23.50
CA THR A 543 -4.75 21.80 23.95
C THR A 543 -5.64 22.38 22.86
N ILE A 544 -6.81 22.88 23.23
CA ILE A 544 -7.70 23.67 22.40
C ILE A 544 -7.72 25.08 22.99
N THR A 545 -7.19 26.04 22.24
CA THR A 545 -6.97 27.44 22.67
C THR A 545 -7.53 28.38 21.58
N PRO A 546 -7.41 29.72 21.68
CA PRO A 546 -7.86 30.61 20.62
C PRO A 546 -7.12 30.39 19.29
N ALA A 547 -5.92 29.79 19.35
CA ALA A 547 -5.14 29.43 18.17
C ALA A 547 -5.63 28.12 17.50
N GLY A 548 -6.63 27.44 18.08
CA GLY A 548 -7.16 26.15 17.62
C GLY A 548 -6.60 24.96 18.38
N LEU A 549 -6.66 23.78 17.76
CA LEU A 549 -6.16 22.52 18.30
C LEU A 549 -4.63 22.41 18.13
N SER A 550 -3.94 22.05 19.20
CA SER A 550 -2.52 21.68 19.22
C SER A 550 -2.33 20.32 19.88
N ILE A 551 -1.38 19.53 19.38
CA ILE A 551 -1.05 18.18 19.88
C ILE A 551 0.47 18.12 20.04
N GLY A 552 0.97 17.85 21.24
CA GLY A 552 2.40 17.75 21.55
C GLY A 552 3.14 19.09 21.68
N GLY A 553 2.44 20.21 21.60
CA GLY A 553 3.00 21.56 21.57
C GLY A 553 3.35 22.08 20.16
N ASN A 554 3.97 23.26 20.07
CA ASN A 554 4.23 23.94 18.79
C ASN A 554 5.19 23.16 17.88
N GLY A 555 4.66 22.57 16.80
CA GLY A 555 5.44 21.87 15.78
C GLY A 555 5.84 20.44 16.12
N ALA A 556 5.18 19.82 17.10
CA ALA A 556 5.46 18.45 17.50
C ALA A 556 5.08 17.45 16.41
N VAL A 557 5.88 16.37 16.36
CA VAL A 557 5.69 15.26 15.43
C VAL A 557 4.79 14.23 16.09
N ILE A 558 3.64 13.97 15.47
CA ILE A 558 2.60 13.08 15.96
C ILE A 558 2.86 11.69 15.37
N PRO A 559 3.06 10.64 16.18
CA PRO A 559 3.13 9.29 15.63
C PRO A 559 1.78 8.94 14.99
N PHE A 560 1.81 8.34 13.81
CA PHE A 560 0.61 8.04 13.02
C PHE A 560 0.51 6.53 12.75
N PRO A 561 -0.71 5.95 12.71
CA PRO A 561 -0.85 4.52 12.50
C PRO A 561 -0.28 4.01 11.16
N ASP A 562 0.24 2.78 11.16
CA ASP A 562 0.74 2.10 9.95
C ASP A 562 -0.41 1.85 8.94
N VAL A 563 -0.15 2.06 7.66
CA VAL A 563 -1.14 1.87 6.58
C VAL A 563 -0.73 0.69 5.70
N ARG A 564 -1.63 -0.30 5.55
CA ARG A 564 -1.40 -1.50 4.72
C ARG A 564 -2.09 -1.39 3.37
N VAL A 565 -1.39 -1.85 2.33
CA VAL A 565 -1.92 -2.04 0.96
C VAL A 565 -1.99 -3.55 0.71
N GLY A 566 -3.08 -4.18 1.16
CA GLY A 566 -3.24 -5.64 1.16
C GLY A 566 -2.05 -6.35 1.81
N GLN A 567 -1.50 -7.36 1.12
CA GLN A 567 -0.24 -8.01 1.52
C GLN A 567 0.99 -7.44 0.79
N SER A 568 0.80 -6.49 -0.12
CA SER A 568 1.80 -6.05 -1.09
C SER A 568 2.70 -4.92 -0.60
N ALA A 569 2.23 -4.08 0.33
CA ALA A 569 3.03 -3.03 0.93
C ALA A 569 2.50 -2.62 2.32
N VAL A 570 3.40 -2.07 3.15
CA VAL A 570 3.06 -1.39 4.40
C VAL A 570 3.80 -0.06 4.48
N ILE A 571 3.08 1.02 4.76
CA ILE A 571 3.63 2.33 5.09
C ILE A 571 3.69 2.40 6.61
N TYR A 572 4.88 2.62 7.17
CA TYR A 572 5.16 2.45 8.59
C TYR A 572 6.16 3.49 9.09
N ASN A 573 6.29 3.58 10.42
CA ASN A 573 7.02 4.66 11.09
C ASN A 573 6.55 6.03 10.57
N LEU A 574 5.23 6.20 10.49
CA LEU A 574 4.64 7.43 10.01
C LEU A 574 4.67 8.47 11.13
N GLU A 575 5.21 9.62 10.77
CA GLU A 575 5.32 10.83 11.56
C GLU A 575 4.47 11.90 10.87
N ALA A 576 3.50 12.45 11.60
CA ALA A 576 2.52 13.38 11.10
C ALA A 576 2.69 14.76 11.73
N GLN A 577 2.56 15.81 10.93
CA GLN A 577 2.42 17.18 11.41
C GLN A 577 1.02 17.69 11.03
N LEU A 578 0.23 18.07 12.04
CA LEU A 578 -1.10 18.63 11.83
C LEU A 578 -0.99 20.08 11.35
N THR A 579 -1.75 20.43 10.32
CA THR A 579 -1.87 21.79 9.77
C THR A 579 -3.32 22.07 9.39
N VAL A 580 -3.68 23.35 9.28
CA VAL A 580 -5.00 23.78 8.79
C VAL A 580 -4.83 24.36 7.40
N ASP A 581 -5.55 23.81 6.43
CA ASP A 581 -5.64 24.36 5.08
C ASP A 581 -6.85 25.30 4.98
N ASN A 582 -6.59 26.53 4.54
CA ASN A 582 -7.59 27.61 4.39
C ASN A 582 -7.89 27.94 2.92
N SER A 583 -7.33 27.21 1.96
CA SER A 583 -7.34 27.59 0.54
C SER A 583 -8.68 27.42 -0.19
N GLY A 584 -9.70 26.82 0.44
CA GLY A 584 -10.99 26.45 -0.17
C GLY A 584 -12.26 27.12 0.39
N GLY A 585 -12.13 28.14 1.24
CA GLY A 585 -13.29 28.86 1.82
C GLY A 585 -13.94 28.17 3.03
N SER A 586 -13.71 26.88 3.24
CA SER A 586 -13.93 26.18 4.52
C SER A 586 -12.59 25.63 5.02
N PRO A 587 -12.17 25.93 6.26
CA PRO A 587 -10.92 25.42 6.80
C PRO A 587 -11.04 23.92 7.06
N HIS A 588 -10.00 23.16 6.73
CA HIS A 588 -9.91 21.71 6.94
C HIS A 588 -8.57 21.33 7.55
N TYR A 589 -8.57 20.28 8.36
CA TYR A 589 -7.34 19.71 8.90
C TYR A 589 -6.63 18.88 7.83
N THR A 590 -5.29 18.95 7.85
CA THR A 590 -4.42 18.15 6.99
C THR A 590 -3.23 17.64 7.80
N PHE A 591 -2.97 16.34 7.72
CA PHE A 591 -1.74 15.75 8.25
C PHE A 591 -0.68 15.69 7.15
N ASN A 592 0.46 16.35 7.35
CA ASN A 592 1.66 16.16 6.54
C ASN A 592 2.41 14.95 7.07
N LEU A 593 2.61 13.94 6.23
CA LEU A 593 3.12 12.63 6.61
C LEU A 593 4.55 12.42 6.08
N THR A 594 5.43 11.92 6.95
CA THR A 594 6.75 11.41 6.58
C THR A 594 6.95 10.04 7.18
N GLY A 595 7.62 9.14 6.48
CA GLY A 595 7.83 7.78 6.99
C GLY A 595 8.52 6.88 5.99
N LYS A 596 8.24 5.57 6.06
CA LYS A 596 8.82 4.57 5.15
C LYS A 596 7.74 3.68 4.55
N THR A 597 7.92 3.30 3.30
CA THR A 597 7.12 2.25 2.65
C THR A 597 7.97 1.00 2.51
N ARG A 598 7.49 -0.14 3.01
CA ARG A 598 8.04 -1.47 2.73
C ARG A 598 7.14 -2.19 1.73
N PHE A 599 7.62 -2.34 0.51
CA PHE A 599 7.02 -3.20 -0.50
C PHE A 599 7.36 -4.66 -0.18
N LEU A 600 6.34 -5.53 -0.14
CA LEU A 600 6.37 -6.94 0.23
C LEU A 600 6.04 -7.80 -0.99
N LEU A 601 6.71 -7.54 -2.11
CA LEU A 601 6.53 -8.29 -3.34
C LEU A 601 7.40 -9.57 -3.33
N PRO A 602 6.91 -10.72 -3.84
CA PRO A 602 7.69 -11.96 -3.89
C PRO A 602 9.07 -11.77 -4.51
N GLY A 603 10.11 -12.18 -3.77
CA GLY A 603 11.52 -12.02 -4.16
C GLY A 603 12.06 -10.58 -4.18
N ASN A 604 11.27 -9.59 -3.77
CA ASN A 604 11.56 -8.16 -3.94
C ASN A 604 11.11 -7.29 -2.76
N THR A 605 11.46 -7.67 -1.53
CA THR A 605 11.24 -6.80 -0.38
C THR A 605 12.11 -5.54 -0.47
N LYS A 606 11.49 -4.36 -0.52
CA LYS A 606 12.18 -3.05 -0.63
C LYS A 606 11.60 -2.06 0.35
N THR A 607 12.46 -1.29 1.01
CA THR A 607 12.07 -0.19 1.90
C THR A 607 12.56 1.13 1.30
N VAL A 608 11.66 2.11 1.20
CA VAL A 608 11.94 3.47 0.71
C VAL A 608 11.31 4.52 1.60
N ASN A 609 11.75 5.77 1.49
CA ASN A 609 11.11 6.89 2.17
C ASN A 609 9.74 7.19 1.55
N PHE A 610 8.80 7.60 2.39
CA PHE A 610 7.47 8.04 2.02
C PHE A 610 7.26 9.46 2.50
N THR A 611 6.69 10.30 1.64
CA THR A 611 6.24 11.65 1.98
C THR A 611 4.84 11.85 1.41
N GLY A 612 3.90 12.29 2.22
CA GLY A 612 2.50 12.39 1.80
C GLY A 612 1.70 13.36 2.63
N GLN A 613 0.40 13.39 2.35
CA GLN A 613 -0.58 14.17 3.09
C GLN A 613 -1.85 13.34 3.26
N MET A 614 -2.56 13.55 4.36
CA MET A 614 -3.92 13.06 4.53
C MET A 614 -4.84 14.26 4.77
N SER A 615 -5.89 14.35 3.96
CA SER A 615 -6.93 15.37 4.06
C SER A 615 -8.29 14.73 3.76
N GLN A 616 -9.30 15.05 4.56
CA GLN A 616 -10.68 14.53 4.41
C GLN A 616 -10.76 13.00 4.26
N GLY A 617 -9.93 12.27 5.00
CA GLY A 617 -9.88 10.80 4.99
C GLY A 617 -9.14 10.19 3.80
N ALA A 618 -8.75 10.99 2.80
CA ALA A 618 -7.96 10.54 1.67
C ALA A 618 -6.46 10.74 1.95
N MET A 619 -5.72 9.63 2.02
CA MET A 619 -4.26 9.67 2.08
C MET A 619 -3.68 9.67 0.66
N SER A 620 -2.74 10.58 0.41
CA SER A 620 -1.95 10.65 -0.82
C SER A 620 -0.47 10.86 -0.50
N GLY A 621 0.41 10.56 -1.44
CA GLY A 621 1.84 10.81 -1.25
C GLY A 621 2.71 10.25 -2.34
N THR A 622 4.01 10.20 -2.08
CA THR A 622 5.00 9.64 -2.98
C THR A 622 5.96 8.73 -2.22
N ALA A 623 6.30 7.60 -2.84
CA ALA A 623 7.37 6.71 -2.39
C ALA A 623 8.63 6.99 -3.21
N ALA A 624 9.76 7.17 -2.52
CA ALA A 624 11.05 7.44 -3.13
C ALA A 624 11.52 6.30 -4.07
N GLU A 625 12.52 6.59 -4.89
CA GLU A 625 13.00 5.68 -5.92
C GLU A 625 13.47 4.30 -5.39
N PHE A 626 13.11 3.22 -6.11
CA PHE A 626 13.66 1.88 -5.92
C PHE A 626 13.64 1.05 -7.21
N SER A 627 14.21 -0.16 -7.16
CA SER A 627 14.20 -1.09 -8.28
C SER A 627 13.73 -2.49 -7.86
N LEU A 628 12.93 -3.13 -8.70
CA LEU A 628 12.44 -4.50 -8.56
C LEU A 628 13.16 -5.43 -9.55
N LYS A 629 13.62 -6.59 -9.07
CA LYS A 629 14.16 -7.69 -9.88
C LYS A 629 13.05 -8.66 -10.27
N LEU A 630 12.67 -8.69 -11.54
CA LEU A 630 11.59 -9.52 -12.07
C LEU A 630 12.21 -10.51 -13.06
N ASN A 631 12.35 -11.80 -12.72
CA ASN A 631 12.93 -12.87 -13.57
C ASN A 631 14.13 -12.45 -14.43
N GLY A 632 15.15 -11.86 -13.81
CA GLY A 632 16.37 -11.37 -14.47
C GLY A 632 16.29 -9.96 -15.08
N SER A 633 15.10 -9.37 -15.15
CA SER A 633 14.86 -7.98 -15.54
C SER A 633 14.89 -7.05 -14.31
N THR A 634 15.14 -5.76 -14.53
CA THR A 634 15.10 -4.72 -13.48
C THR A 634 14.09 -3.63 -13.84
N LEU A 635 13.03 -3.48 -13.05
CA LEU A 635 12.05 -2.40 -13.16
C LEU A 635 12.42 -1.28 -12.19
N ARG A 636 12.75 -0.09 -12.70
CA ARG A 636 13.13 1.07 -11.88
C ARG A 636 11.93 1.99 -11.71
N LEU A 637 11.54 2.22 -10.46
CA LEU A 637 10.35 2.95 -10.06
C LEU A 637 10.79 4.23 -9.36
N VAL A 638 10.41 5.38 -9.91
CA VAL A 638 10.83 6.71 -9.40
C VAL A 638 9.59 7.47 -8.96
N ASN A 639 9.56 7.91 -7.70
CA ASN A 639 8.48 8.75 -7.13
C ASN A 639 7.08 8.18 -7.39
N MET A 640 6.83 6.93 -7.00
CA MET A 640 5.50 6.33 -7.18
C MET A 640 4.46 7.08 -6.35
N THR A 641 3.36 7.50 -6.97
CA THR A 641 2.27 8.23 -6.32
C THR A 641 1.34 7.26 -5.60
N PHE A 642 1.13 7.47 -4.31
CA PHE A 642 0.10 6.80 -3.52
C PHE A 642 -1.20 7.61 -3.56
N ALA A 643 -2.31 6.97 -3.93
CA ALA A 643 -3.65 7.52 -3.81
C ALA A 643 -4.68 6.37 -3.87
N ASN A 644 -5.82 6.50 -3.20
CA ASN A 644 -6.92 5.52 -3.24
C ASN A 644 -6.46 4.07 -2.94
N GLY A 645 -5.58 3.90 -1.96
CA GLY A 645 -5.12 2.57 -1.51
C GLY A 645 -4.18 1.85 -2.48
N LYS A 646 -3.60 2.54 -3.47
CA LYS A 646 -2.64 1.96 -4.43
C LYS A 646 -1.46 2.89 -4.69
N PHE A 647 -0.30 2.32 -4.95
CA PHE A 647 0.82 3.04 -5.56
C PHE A 647 0.69 2.97 -7.07
N SER A 648 0.88 4.08 -7.77
CA SER A 648 0.78 4.17 -9.21
C SER A 648 1.92 5.00 -9.80
N LEU A 649 2.35 4.64 -10.99
CA LEU A 649 3.36 5.37 -11.75
C LEU A 649 2.98 5.30 -13.24
N PRO A 650 2.81 6.43 -13.95
CA PRO A 650 2.36 6.42 -15.33
C PRO A 650 3.28 5.64 -16.26
N THR A 651 4.60 5.79 -16.10
CA THR A 651 5.60 5.09 -16.92
C THR A 651 6.85 4.75 -16.11
N ALA A 652 7.53 3.64 -16.44
CA ALA A 652 8.76 3.21 -15.78
C ALA A 652 9.69 2.46 -16.75
N PRO A 653 11.02 2.63 -16.64
CA PRO A 653 11.95 1.83 -17.42
C PRO A 653 12.10 0.40 -16.85
N LEU A 654 11.87 -0.60 -17.71
CA LEU A 654 12.13 -2.02 -17.51
C LEU A 654 13.38 -2.42 -18.31
N THR A 655 14.48 -2.73 -17.63
CA THR A 655 15.68 -3.31 -18.24
C THR A 655 15.50 -4.82 -18.35
N LEU A 656 15.54 -5.36 -19.58
CA LEU A 656 15.40 -6.80 -19.85
C LEU A 656 16.61 -7.61 -19.35
N PRO A 657 16.50 -8.95 -19.24
CA PRO A 657 17.61 -9.81 -18.85
C PRO A 657 18.71 -9.82 -19.93
N ALA A 658 19.92 -10.24 -19.57
CA ALA A 658 21.06 -10.34 -20.50
C ALA A 658 20.75 -11.26 -21.71
N ALA A 659 19.96 -12.31 -21.52
CA ALA A 659 19.50 -13.20 -22.59
C ALA A 659 18.67 -12.49 -23.67
N LEU A 660 18.14 -11.30 -23.37
CA LEU A 660 17.42 -10.43 -24.28
C LEU A 660 18.15 -9.10 -24.50
N SER A 661 19.49 -9.11 -24.51
CA SER A 661 20.38 -7.97 -24.80
C SER A 661 20.41 -6.83 -23.77
N SER A 662 19.82 -7.00 -22.58
CA SER A 662 19.79 -5.96 -21.53
C SER A 662 19.17 -4.62 -21.97
N ARG A 663 18.34 -4.65 -23.02
CA ARG A 663 17.67 -3.46 -23.54
C ARG A 663 16.70 -2.88 -22.50
N SER A 664 16.64 -1.56 -22.38
CA SER A 664 15.63 -0.86 -21.58
C SER A 664 14.38 -0.56 -22.42
N LEU A 665 13.22 -0.89 -21.87
CA LEU A 665 11.90 -0.61 -22.42
C LEU A 665 11.14 0.32 -21.48
N THR A 666 10.20 1.11 -22.00
CA THR A 666 9.26 1.87 -21.15
C THR A 666 7.98 1.07 -21.03
N VAL A 667 7.56 0.76 -19.80
CA VAL A 667 6.26 0.17 -19.50
C VAL A 667 5.33 1.24 -18.93
N ASN A 668 4.02 1.11 -19.18
CA ASN A 668 3.01 2.09 -18.79
C ASN A 668 2.11 1.55 -17.67
N ASN A 669 1.38 2.46 -17.00
CA ASN A 669 0.34 2.17 -16.01
C ASN A 669 0.79 1.14 -14.94
N ILE A 670 1.89 1.43 -14.26
CA ILE A 670 2.40 0.58 -13.19
C ILE A 670 1.58 0.82 -11.94
N VAL A 671 1.03 -0.23 -11.35
CA VAL A 671 0.22 -0.17 -10.13
C VAL A 671 0.72 -1.21 -9.14
N ILE A 672 0.82 -0.85 -7.86
CA ILE A 672 0.97 -1.79 -6.75
C ILE A 672 -0.24 -1.60 -5.83
N ASP A 673 -1.10 -2.60 -5.75
CA ASP A 673 -2.34 -2.58 -4.95
C ASP A 673 -2.45 -3.84 -4.07
N GLN A 674 -3.64 -4.10 -3.52
CA GLN A 674 -3.91 -5.26 -2.66
C GLN A 674 -3.61 -6.62 -3.30
N ASN A 675 -3.60 -6.71 -4.64
CA ASN A 675 -3.38 -7.93 -5.42
C ASN A 675 -1.90 -8.11 -5.83
N GLY A 676 -1.04 -7.11 -5.62
CA GLY A 676 0.39 -7.17 -5.96
C GLY A 676 0.81 -6.09 -6.94
N LEU A 677 1.86 -6.39 -7.73
CA LEU A 677 2.35 -5.53 -8.81
C LEU A 677 1.58 -5.84 -10.11
N ALA A 678 1.00 -4.82 -10.73
CA ALA A 678 0.40 -4.85 -12.06
C ALA A 678 1.09 -3.83 -12.99
N VAL A 679 1.20 -4.18 -14.27
CA VAL A 679 1.77 -3.33 -15.32
C VAL A 679 0.79 -3.34 -16.51
N ASP A 680 0.40 -2.16 -16.98
CA ASP A 680 -0.48 -1.97 -18.15
C ASP A 680 -1.80 -2.76 -18.12
N GLY A 681 -2.42 -2.85 -16.94
CA GLY A 681 -3.69 -3.57 -16.80
C GLY A 681 -3.59 -5.10 -16.99
N GLY A 682 -2.38 -5.67 -17.06
CA GLY A 682 -2.14 -7.11 -17.02
C GLY A 682 -1.51 -7.74 -18.26
N VAL A 683 -1.39 -7.01 -19.38
CA VAL A 683 -0.68 -7.45 -20.59
C VAL A 683 -0.13 -6.24 -21.37
N THR A 684 1.17 -5.98 -21.28
CA THR A 684 1.85 -5.06 -22.21
C THR A 684 2.36 -5.84 -23.41
N GLU A 685 2.10 -5.36 -24.63
CA GLU A 685 2.70 -5.89 -25.86
C GLU A 685 3.94 -5.07 -26.21
N VAL A 686 5.13 -5.65 -26.08
CA VAL A 686 6.37 -4.99 -26.55
C VAL A 686 6.98 -5.79 -27.71
N THR A 687 7.08 -5.14 -28.87
CA THR A 687 7.71 -5.75 -30.05
C THR A 687 9.22 -5.90 -29.84
N LEU A 688 9.68 -7.15 -29.84
CA LEU A 688 11.09 -7.51 -29.89
C LEU A 688 11.51 -7.61 -31.37
N ALA A 689 12.46 -6.76 -31.77
CA ALA A 689 13.20 -6.92 -33.03
C ALA A 689 14.23 -8.05 -32.87
N ASP A 690 14.55 -8.76 -33.96
CA ASP A 690 15.39 -9.98 -34.00
C ASP A 690 16.51 -10.03 -32.93
N VAL A 691 16.23 -10.73 -31.82
CA VAL A 691 17.16 -10.93 -30.70
C VAL A 691 17.94 -12.23 -30.94
N PRO A 692 19.28 -12.20 -31.04
CA PRO A 692 20.07 -13.42 -31.19
C PRO A 692 20.07 -14.23 -29.88
N LEU A 693 19.62 -15.49 -29.94
CA LEU A 693 19.58 -16.42 -28.80
C LEU A 693 20.83 -17.31 -28.70
N ALA A 694 21.46 -17.64 -29.84
CA ALA A 694 22.73 -18.38 -29.89
C ALA A 694 23.41 -18.26 -31.28
N GLY A 695 24.75 -18.12 -31.27
CA GLY A 695 25.63 -18.23 -32.44
C GLY A 695 25.59 -17.05 -33.44
N ASN A 696 26.77 -16.51 -33.77
CA ASN A 696 26.97 -15.63 -34.94
C ASN A 696 27.61 -16.40 -36.13
N SER A 697 27.35 -17.71 -36.23
CA SER A 697 27.95 -18.57 -37.25
C SER A 697 27.11 -18.58 -38.52
N ALA A 698 27.76 -18.66 -39.69
CA ALA A 698 27.08 -18.83 -40.99
C ALA A 698 26.33 -20.18 -41.10
N ILE A 699 26.55 -21.10 -40.16
CA ILE A 699 25.96 -22.46 -40.16
C ILE A 699 24.69 -22.51 -39.32
N VAL A 700 24.67 -21.91 -38.12
CA VAL A 700 23.51 -21.88 -37.22
C VAL A 700 23.34 -20.51 -36.56
N GLN A 701 22.18 -19.88 -36.78
CA GLN A 701 21.75 -18.66 -36.11
C GLN A 701 20.31 -18.82 -35.58
N LEU A 702 20.08 -18.46 -34.31
CA LEU A 702 18.74 -18.43 -33.71
C LEU A 702 18.34 -16.98 -33.41
N LEU A 703 17.30 -16.48 -34.07
CA LEU A 703 16.76 -15.13 -33.84
C LEU A 703 15.34 -15.22 -33.30
N LEU A 704 15.07 -14.53 -32.20
CA LEU A 704 13.75 -14.41 -31.60
C LEU A 704 13.17 -13.03 -31.92
N SER A 705 12.02 -13.00 -32.61
CA SER A 705 11.23 -11.78 -32.79
C SER A 705 9.76 -12.06 -32.47
N GLY A 706 9.08 -11.07 -31.91
CA GLY A 706 7.70 -11.26 -31.47
C GLY A 706 7.24 -10.23 -30.44
N ILE A 707 6.15 -10.55 -29.77
CA ILE A 707 5.54 -9.71 -28.75
C ILE A 707 5.90 -10.30 -27.37
N LEU A 708 6.57 -9.51 -26.55
CA LEU A 708 6.78 -9.80 -25.14
C LEU A 708 5.49 -9.45 -24.38
N TYR A 709 4.86 -10.46 -23.81
CA TYR A 709 3.76 -10.36 -22.87
C TYR A 709 4.29 -10.39 -21.43
N ILE A 710 3.92 -9.38 -20.65
CA ILE A 710 4.21 -9.30 -19.22
C ILE A 710 2.96 -9.72 -18.46
N LYS A 711 2.92 -10.95 -17.95
CA LYS A 711 1.80 -11.42 -17.12
C LYS A 711 2.10 -11.15 -15.66
N THR A 712 1.20 -10.43 -14.99
CA THR A 712 1.36 -10.00 -13.60
C THR A 712 0.40 -10.74 -12.66
N GLY A 713 0.86 -11.04 -11.44
CA GLY A 713 0.21 -11.88 -10.42
C GLY A 713 1.13 -12.12 -9.21
N SER A 714 1.00 -13.23 -8.48
CA SER A 714 1.91 -13.60 -7.36
C SER A 714 3.35 -13.92 -7.81
N SER A 715 3.59 -14.06 -9.10
CA SER A 715 4.90 -14.07 -9.74
C SER A 715 4.81 -13.38 -11.09
N VAL A 716 5.74 -12.49 -11.42
CA VAL A 716 5.82 -11.91 -12.77
C VAL A 716 6.43 -12.96 -13.69
N SER A 717 5.74 -13.30 -14.78
CA SER A 717 6.27 -14.19 -15.82
C SER A 717 6.32 -13.45 -17.16
N PHE A 718 7.41 -13.65 -17.89
CA PHE A 718 7.54 -13.15 -19.25
C PHE A 718 7.22 -14.28 -20.22
N GLU A 719 6.26 -14.03 -21.09
CA GLU A 719 5.94 -14.90 -22.21
C GLU A 719 6.21 -14.14 -23.49
N VAL A 720 6.96 -14.72 -24.42
CA VAL A 720 7.16 -14.14 -25.75
C VAL A 720 6.33 -14.95 -26.72
N GLY A 721 5.35 -14.34 -27.37
CA GLY A 721 4.67 -14.94 -28.52
C GLY A 721 5.38 -14.48 -29.79
N GLY A 722 6.02 -15.38 -30.52
CA GLY A 722 6.91 -14.94 -31.59
C GLY A 722 7.38 -16.02 -32.54
N LYS A 723 8.19 -15.58 -33.50
CA LYS A 723 8.91 -16.42 -34.43
C LYS A 723 10.32 -16.64 -33.89
N LEU A 724 10.69 -17.91 -33.74
CA LEU A 724 12.08 -18.33 -33.69
C LEU A 724 12.53 -18.65 -35.11
N ARG A 725 13.39 -17.81 -35.66
CA ARG A 725 14.06 -18.09 -36.92
C ARG A 725 15.32 -18.89 -36.65
N ALA A 726 15.37 -20.10 -37.16
CA ALA A 726 16.58 -20.92 -37.21
C ALA A 726 17.16 -20.88 -38.63
N LEU A 727 18.38 -20.37 -38.77
CA LEU A 727 19.15 -20.47 -40.00
C LEU A 727 20.04 -21.71 -39.89
N VAL A 728 19.90 -22.72 -40.74
CA VAL A 728 20.73 -23.94 -40.72
C VAL A 728 21.30 -24.18 -42.13
N SER A 729 22.62 -24.07 -42.28
CA SER A 729 23.35 -24.25 -43.56
C SER A 729 22.73 -23.47 -44.74
N GLY A 730 22.33 -22.22 -44.49
CA GLY A 730 21.72 -21.33 -45.49
C GLY A 730 20.20 -21.50 -45.69
N GLN A 731 19.55 -22.46 -45.03
CA GLN A 731 18.09 -22.60 -45.01
C GLN A 731 17.49 -21.85 -43.82
N THR A 732 16.39 -21.13 -44.04
CA THR A 732 15.66 -20.41 -43.00
C THR A 732 14.41 -21.18 -42.60
N VAL A 733 14.25 -21.43 -41.30
CA VAL A 733 13.04 -22.01 -40.72
C VAL A 733 12.45 -21.01 -39.72
N ASP A 734 11.26 -20.50 -40.02
CA ASP A 734 10.50 -19.64 -39.11
C ASP A 734 9.54 -20.51 -38.29
N LEU A 735 9.76 -20.61 -36.98
CA LEU A 735 8.99 -21.44 -36.06
C LEU A 735 8.18 -20.53 -35.13
N VAL A 736 6.86 -20.55 -35.24
CA VAL A 736 5.99 -19.77 -34.34
C VAL A 736 5.76 -20.59 -33.06
N SER A 737 6.13 -20.04 -31.91
CA SER A 737 5.85 -20.65 -30.61
C SER A 737 5.71 -19.60 -29.50
N THR A 738 5.31 -20.06 -28.32
CA THR A 738 5.35 -19.28 -27.08
C THR A 738 6.60 -19.67 -26.28
N PHE A 739 7.38 -18.67 -25.90
CA PHE A 739 8.62 -18.82 -25.16
C PHE A 739 8.43 -18.29 -23.74
N THR A 740 8.93 -19.01 -22.75
CA THR A 740 8.84 -18.62 -21.34
C THR A 740 10.22 -18.28 -20.80
N ILE A 741 10.32 -17.24 -19.97
CA ILE A 741 11.56 -16.88 -19.27
C ILE A 741 11.45 -17.32 -17.82
N ASN A 742 12.36 -18.20 -17.37
CA ASN A 742 12.41 -18.65 -15.99
C ASN A 742 13.00 -17.59 -15.04
N SER A 743 12.98 -17.86 -13.73
CA SER A 743 13.48 -16.94 -12.69
C SER A 743 14.98 -16.59 -12.81
N GLN A 744 15.75 -17.36 -13.58
CA GLN A 744 17.17 -17.15 -13.85
C GLN A 744 17.42 -16.37 -15.16
N GLY A 745 16.36 -15.94 -15.87
CA GLY A 745 16.47 -15.22 -17.13
C GLY A 745 16.72 -16.12 -18.36
N GLN A 746 16.51 -17.44 -18.23
CA GLN A 746 16.71 -18.39 -19.33
C GLN A 746 15.41 -18.62 -20.12
N ILE A 747 15.54 -18.72 -21.45
CA ILE A 747 14.41 -18.91 -22.37
C ILE A 747 14.18 -20.40 -22.61
N ASN A 748 12.94 -20.85 -22.40
CA ASN A 748 12.51 -22.23 -22.64
C ASN A 748 11.22 -22.25 -23.47
N ALA A 749 11.11 -23.18 -24.41
CA ALA A 749 9.90 -23.36 -25.22
C ALA A 749 9.74 -24.81 -25.70
N LYS A 750 8.50 -25.25 -25.90
CA LYS A 750 8.20 -26.38 -26.79
C LYS A 750 8.10 -25.83 -28.21
N ILE A 751 8.71 -26.49 -29.17
CA ILE A 751 8.78 -26.03 -30.55
C ILE A 751 8.03 -27.02 -31.42
N PRO A 752 7.20 -26.58 -32.38
CA PRO A 752 6.56 -27.49 -33.33
C PRO A 752 7.60 -28.33 -34.07
N ASP A 753 7.24 -29.57 -34.37
CA ASP A 753 8.02 -30.42 -35.25
C ASP A 753 8.21 -29.75 -36.61
N PHE A 754 9.44 -29.79 -37.13
CA PHE A 754 9.79 -29.15 -38.39
C PHE A 754 10.73 -30.03 -39.21
N GLU A 755 10.76 -29.75 -40.52
CA GLU A 755 11.61 -30.42 -41.49
C GLU A 755 12.68 -29.47 -42.02
N ILE A 756 13.92 -29.93 -42.10
CA ILE A 756 15.05 -29.23 -42.73
C ILE A 756 15.78 -30.16 -43.68
N THR A 757 16.41 -29.61 -44.72
CA THR A 757 17.30 -30.40 -45.58
C THR A 757 18.76 -30.16 -45.20
N VAL A 758 19.47 -31.23 -44.85
CA VAL A 758 20.86 -31.18 -44.41
C VAL A 758 21.68 -32.11 -45.32
N VAL A 759 22.60 -31.55 -46.11
CA VAL A 759 23.43 -32.29 -47.10
C VAL A 759 22.58 -33.15 -48.07
N GLY A 760 21.45 -32.60 -48.53
CA GLY A 760 20.54 -33.29 -49.46
C GLY A 760 19.65 -34.37 -48.83
N LEU A 761 19.74 -34.57 -47.51
CA LEU A 761 18.85 -35.45 -46.75
C LEU A 761 17.75 -34.63 -46.07
N SER A 762 16.50 -35.08 -46.15
CA SER A 762 15.40 -34.48 -45.37
C SER A 762 15.48 -34.98 -43.93
N VAL A 763 15.47 -34.06 -42.96
CA VAL A 763 15.49 -34.34 -41.52
C VAL A 763 14.20 -33.79 -40.92
N THR A 764 13.28 -34.67 -40.54
CA THR A 764 12.03 -34.31 -39.84
C THR A 764 12.21 -34.54 -38.35
N THR A 765 11.97 -33.53 -37.53
CA THR A 765 12.15 -33.58 -36.08
C THR A 765 10.87 -34.01 -35.34
N ASN A 766 11.01 -34.61 -34.15
CA ASN A 766 9.91 -34.97 -33.26
C ASN A 766 10.23 -34.58 -31.80
N GLY A 767 9.31 -33.85 -31.17
CA GLY A 767 9.39 -33.51 -29.75
C GLY A 767 10.48 -32.48 -29.46
N VAL A 768 10.47 -31.39 -30.21
CA VAL A 768 11.49 -30.34 -30.13
C VAL A 768 11.27 -29.44 -28.91
N VAL A 769 12.34 -29.19 -28.15
CA VAL A 769 12.38 -28.24 -27.04
C VAL A 769 13.55 -27.28 -27.20
N LEU A 770 13.34 -26.00 -26.90
CA LEU A 770 14.41 -25.02 -26.73
C LEU A 770 14.82 -25.00 -25.25
N ARG A 771 16.09 -25.30 -24.97
CA ARG A 771 16.70 -25.19 -23.63
C ARG A 771 18.06 -24.51 -23.73
N ASN A 772 18.25 -23.43 -22.97
CA ASN A 772 19.52 -22.69 -22.89
C ASN A 772 20.10 -22.28 -24.27
N GLY A 773 19.26 -21.80 -25.19
CA GLY A 773 19.71 -21.37 -26.52
C GLY A 773 20.06 -22.52 -27.48
N VAL A 774 19.71 -23.76 -27.14
CA VAL A 774 19.89 -24.94 -28.00
C VAL A 774 18.53 -25.59 -28.24
N LEU A 775 18.16 -25.78 -29.51
CA LEU A 775 17.04 -26.61 -29.93
C LEU A 775 17.45 -28.07 -29.80
N GLN A 776 16.64 -28.86 -29.11
CA GLN A 776 16.88 -30.29 -28.87
C GLN A 776 15.64 -31.06 -29.30
N ALA A 777 15.79 -32.07 -30.16
CA ALA A 777 14.71 -33.00 -30.50
C ALA A 777 14.99 -34.38 -29.90
N THR A 778 13.95 -34.97 -29.32
CA THR A 778 14.05 -36.29 -28.64
C THR A 778 14.25 -37.40 -29.66
N GLU A 779 13.63 -37.27 -30.84
CA GLU A 779 13.78 -38.15 -31.99
C GLU A 779 13.74 -37.30 -33.27
N ALA A 780 14.42 -37.74 -34.32
CA ALA A 780 14.29 -37.19 -35.67
C ALA A 780 14.35 -38.33 -36.69
N SER A 781 13.85 -38.10 -37.90
CA SER A 781 13.92 -39.05 -39.00
C SER A 781 14.66 -38.44 -40.18
N ILE A 782 15.60 -39.19 -40.76
CA ILE A 782 16.37 -38.80 -41.94
C ILE A 782 15.86 -39.59 -43.14
N ALA A 783 15.53 -38.91 -44.23
CA ALA A 783 15.07 -39.51 -45.48
C ALA A 783 16.04 -39.23 -46.64
N THR A 784 16.36 -40.28 -47.41
CA THR A 784 17.16 -40.17 -48.64
C THR A 784 16.31 -39.75 -49.85
N PRO A 785 16.90 -39.12 -50.90
CA PRO A 785 16.18 -38.78 -52.13
C PRO A 785 15.58 -40.02 -52.82
N LYS A 786 14.45 -39.85 -53.55
CA LYS A 786 13.77 -40.96 -54.24
C LYS A 786 14.65 -41.75 -55.20
N GLY A 787 15.63 -41.10 -55.85
CA GLY A 787 16.58 -41.76 -56.75
C GLY A 787 17.55 -42.73 -56.04
N TRP A 788 17.63 -42.68 -54.71
CA TRP A 788 18.48 -43.56 -53.88
C TRP A 788 17.63 -44.61 -53.11
N GLY A 789 16.36 -44.77 -53.48
CA GLY A 789 15.44 -45.72 -52.85
C GLY A 789 14.47 -45.12 -51.83
N GLY A 790 14.61 -43.84 -51.46
CA GLY A 790 13.61 -43.09 -50.69
C GLY A 790 13.38 -43.56 -49.24
N VAL A 791 14.36 -44.23 -48.64
CA VAL A 791 14.22 -44.89 -47.33
C VAL A 791 14.43 -43.89 -46.18
N LYS A 792 13.65 -44.07 -45.09
CA LYS A 792 13.73 -43.28 -43.85
C LYS A 792 14.46 -44.05 -42.73
N ALA A 793 15.26 -43.35 -41.93
CA ALA A 793 15.93 -43.89 -40.73
C ALA A 793 15.69 -42.98 -39.52
N ALA A 794 15.43 -43.56 -38.35
CA ALA A 794 15.31 -42.81 -37.11
C ALA A 794 16.69 -42.50 -36.51
N VAL A 795 16.83 -41.29 -35.96
CA VAL A 795 18.02 -40.80 -35.24
C VAL A 795 17.57 -40.10 -33.96
N TYR A 796 18.44 -40.02 -32.97
CA TYR A 796 18.10 -39.52 -31.64
C TYR A 796 19.03 -38.36 -31.22
N ASP A 797 18.63 -37.60 -30.21
CA ASP A 797 19.44 -36.52 -29.60
C ASP A 797 19.92 -35.44 -30.60
N LEU A 798 19.03 -35.00 -31.49
CA LEU A 798 19.33 -33.89 -32.40
C LEU A 798 19.49 -32.59 -31.61
N ARG A 799 20.61 -31.89 -31.79
CA ARG A 799 20.89 -30.58 -31.18
C ARG A 799 21.26 -29.55 -32.25
N ILE A 800 20.60 -28.40 -32.19
CA ILE A 800 20.83 -27.25 -33.08
C ILE A 800 21.01 -25.99 -32.21
N GLY A 801 22.22 -25.45 -32.17
CA GLY A 801 22.55 -24.29 -31.32
C GLY A 801 24.06 -24.12 -31.12
N ASN A 802 24.48 -22.99 -30.54
CA ASN A 802 25.91 -22.67 -30.31
C ASN A 802 26.79 -22.73 -31.58
N GLY A 803 26.19 -22.49 -32.75
CA GLY A 803 26.89 -22.57 -34.03
C GLY A 803 27.10 -24.00 -34.55
N ASP A 804 26.41 -25.01 -34.00
CA ASP A 804 26.53 -26.42 -34.39
C ASP A 804 25.21 -27.15 -34.66
N PHE A 805 25.31 -28.23 -35.45
CA PHE A 805 24.26 -29.20 -35.79
C PHE A 805 24.80 -30.60 -35.53
N SER A 806 24.22 -31.31 -34.55
CA SER A 806 24.70 -32.64 -34.14
C SER A 806 23.54 -33.62 -33.92
N LEU A 807 23.79 -34.91 -34.12
CA LEU A 807 22.94 -36.02 -33.72
C LEU A 807 23.66 -36.81 -32.61
N GLY A 808 22.96 -37.23 -31.56
CA GLY A 808 23.62 -37.94 -30.46
C GLY A 808 24.13 -39.30 -30.92
N GLY A 809 25.44 -39.53 -30.76
CA GLY A 809 26.11 -40.79 -31.07
C GLY A 809 27.20 -40.72 -32.15
N GLY A 810 27.29 -39.64 -32.93
CA GLY A 810 28.37 -39.41 -33.90
C GLY A 810 28.34 -40.25 -35.18
N GLU A 811 27.82 -41.47 -35.16
CA GLU A 811 27.70 -42.37 -36.33
C GLU A 811 26.26 -42.91 -36.46
N PHE A 812 25.68 -42.81 -37.65
CA PHE A 812 24.36 -43.34 -37.99
C PHE A 812 24.44 -44.24 -39.24
N ALA A 813 23.64 -45.31 -39.26
CA ALA A 813 23.56 -46.19 -40.43
C ALA A 813 22.81 -45.47 -41.56
N LEU A 814 23.38 -45.44 -42.76
CA LEU A 814 22.64 -45.01 -43.95
C LEU A 814 21.76 -46.18 -44.42
N PRO A 815 20.58 -45.90 -44.99
CA PRO A 815 19.77 -46.95 -45.60
C PRO A 815 20.53 -47.71 -46.71
N PRO A 816 20.21 -48.99 -46.98
CA PRO A 816 20.86 -49.76 -48.05
C PRO A 816 20.70 -49.08 -49.42
N ILE A 817 21.79 -48.96 -50.18
CA ILE A 817 21.80 -48.38 -51.53
C ILE A 817 21.88 -49.53 -52.55
N ASP A 818 20.95 -49.60 -53.50
CA ASP A 818 20.89 -50.64 -54.55
C ASP A 818 21.05 -49.98 -55.94
N LEU A 819 22.13 -50.34 -56.65
CA LEU A 819 22.41 -49.87 -58.00
C LEU A 819 22.50 -51.08 -58.95
N GLY A 820 21.35 -51.55 -59.45
CA GLY A 820 21.30 -52.53 -60.53
C GLY A 820 21.86 -53.92 -60.17
N GLY A 821 21.68 -54.38 -58.93
CA GLY A 821 22.13 -55.70 -58.47
C GLY A 821 23.44 -55.71 -57.68
N VAL A 822 24.04 -54.54 -57.47
CA VAL A 822 25.16 -54.30 -56.55
C VAL A 822 24.64 -53.59 -55.30
N LYS A 823 24.75 -54.23 -54.14
CA LYS A 823 24.21 -53.72 -52.87
C LYS A 823 25.29 -53.13 -51.97
N PHE A 824 25.06 -51.91 -51.47
CA PHE A 824 25.92 -51.21 -50.52
C PHE A 824 25.28 -51.17 -49.12
N LYS A 825 26.05 -51.53 -48.09
CA LYS A 825 25.68 -51.39 -46.68
C LYS A 825 26.74 -50.54 -45.98
N VAL A 826 26.43 -49.26 -45.68
CA VAL A 826 27.39 -48.27 -45.17
C VAL A 826 26.88 -47.54 -43.91
N SER A 827 27.77 -47.26 -42.94
CA SER A 827 27.51 -46.42 -41.76
C SER A 827 28.44 -45.21 -41.73
N GLY A 828 27.98 -44.08 -41.19
CA GLY A 828 28.74 -42.83 -41.23
C GLY A 828 28.21 -41.71 -40.36
N GLY A 829 28.90 -40.57 -40.32
CA GLY A 829 28.55 -39.42 -39.48
C GLY A 829 28.67 -38.09 -40.19
N PHE A 830 28.04 -37.05 -39.62
CA PHE A 830 28.25 -35.68 -40.09
C PHE A 830 29.65 -35.20 -39.69
N GLN A 831 30.40 -34.63 -40.64
CA GLN A 831 31.70 -34.01 -40.40
C GLN A 831 31.75 -32.62 -41.04
N ARG A 832 32.60 -31.75 -40.47
CA ARG A 832 32.84 -30.40 -40.99
C ARG A 832 34.10 -30.36 -41.84
N ASN A 833 34.04 -29.61 -42.93
CA ASN A 833 35.20 -29.14 -43.67
C ASN A 833 35.02 -27.63 -43.97
N GLY A 834 35.65 -26.77 -43.16
CA GLY A 834 35.42 -25.31 -43.23
C GLY A 834 33.97 -24.92 -42.92
N ASN A 835 33.33 -24.19 -43.83
CA ASN A 835 31.92 -23.75 -43.71
C ASN A 835 30.91 -24.76 -44.30
N GLN A 836 31.35 -25.95 -44.72
CA GLN A 836 30.50 -26.94 -45.38
C GLN A 836 30.31 -28.19 -44.50
N LEU A 837 29.06 -28.64 -44.38
CA LEU A 837 28.69 -29.88 -43.70
C LEU A 837 28.69 -31.05 -44.72
N MET A 838 29.29 -32.19 -44.35
CA MET A 838 29.45 -33.37 -45.20
C MET A 838 29.09 -34.65 -44.44
N ILE A 839 28.82 -35.76 -45.15
CA ILE A 839 28.65 -37.10 -44.56
C ILE A 839 29.81 -37.98 -45.03
N LYS A 840 30.53 -38.61 -44.10
CA LYS A 840 31.50 -39.67 -44.42
C LYS A 840 31.00 -41.01 -43.92
N ALA A 841 31.04 -42.04 -44.76
CA ALA A 841 30.56 -43.39 -44.48
C ALA A 841 31.48 -44.48 -45.07
N ALA A 842 31.44 -45.69 -44.53
CA ALA A 842 32.22 -46.84 -45.04
C ALA A 842 31.43 -48.16 -44.95
N GLY A 843 31.76 -49.15 -45.80
CA GLY A 843 31.04 -50.44 -45.80
C GLY A 843 31.47 -51.47 -46.87
N LEU A 844 30.58 -52.42 -47.18
CA LEU A 844 30.84 -53.60 -48.02
C LEU A 844 29.99 -53.63 -49.31
N VAL A 845 30.52 -54.27 -50.37
CA VAL A 845 29.86 -54.51 -51.68
C VAL A 845 29.64 -56.00 -51.95
N ALA A 846 28.44 -56.38 -52.41
CA ALA A 846 28.10 -57.75 -52.81
C ALA A 846 27.61 -57.84 -54.28
N ILE A 847 28.11 -58.84 -55.02
CA ILE A 847 27.74 -59.16 -56.42
C ILE A 847 26.98 -60.50 -56.46
N LYS A 848 25.93 -60.59 -57.27
CA LYS A 848 25.03 -61.76 -57.34
C LYS A 848 25.67 -62.95 -58.10
N ASN A 849 25.50 -64.18 -57.58
CA ASN A 849 25.86 -65.50 -58.15
C ASN A 849 27.30 -66.06 -58.00
N ILE A 850 28.15 -65.52 -57.12
CA ILE A 850 29.41 -66.19 -56.72
C ILE A 850 29.15 -67.01 -55.44
N PRO A 851 29.44 -68.33 -55.40
CA PRO A 851 29.33 -69.14 -54.18
C PRO A 851 30.23 -68.58 -53.08
N GLU A 852 29.71 -68.46 -51.85
CA GLU A 852 30.36 -67.76 -50.72
C GLU A 852 31.73 -68.33 -50.30
N ASN A 853 32.14 -69.50 -50.79
CA ASN A 853 33.31 -70.25 -50.32
C ASN A 853 34.45 -70.40 -51.34
N THR A 854 34.42 -69.68 -52.47
CA THR A 854 35.53 -69.71 -53.45
C THR A 854 36.70 -68.86 -52.95
N PRO A 855 37.88 -69.43 -52.65
CA PRO A 855 39.03 -68.68 -52.14
C PRO A 855 39.42 -67.56 -53.11
N GLY A 856 39.52 -66.32 -52.60
CA GLY A 856 39.91 -65.14 -53.39
C GLY A 856 38.77 -64.36 -54.06
N CYS A 857 37.49 -64.76 -53.93
CA CYS A 857 36.39 -64.22 -54.76
C CYS A 857 35.17 -63.59 -54.02
N TYR A 858 35.21 -63.26 -52.72
CA TYR A 858 34.07 -62.63 -52.00
C TYR A 858 34.47 -61.54 -50.95
N GLY A 859 33.93 -60.31 -51.06
CA GLY A 859 33.96 -59.25 -50.01
C GLY A 859 34.88 -58.02 -50.23
N LEU A 860 34.52 -57.09 -51.15
CA LEU A 860 35.29 -55.86 -51.40
C LEU A 860 34.83 -54.68 -50.50
N GLY A 861 35.77 -54.06 -49.77
CA GLY A 861 35.51 -52.90 -48.89
C GLY A 861 35.54 -51.56 -49.63
N VAL A 862 34.61 -50.65 -49.32
CA VAL A 862 34.47 -49.33 -49.95
C VAL A 862 34.31 -48.19 -48.93
N ALA A 863 34.87 -47.02 -49.24
CA ALA A 863 34.69 -45.77 -48.50
C ALA A 863 33.86 -44.75 -49.32
N LEU A 864 32.97 -44.00 -48.67
CA LEU A 864 31.99 -43.10 -49.28
C LEU A 864 32.04 -41.70 -48.64
N THR A 865 32.14 -40.65 -49.45
CA THR A 865 31.96 -39.26 -48.98
C THR A 865 30.84 -38.56 -49.76
N ILE A 866 29.84 -38.04 -49.05
CA ILE A 866 28.66 -37.36 -49.61
C ILE A 866 28.67 -35.88 -49.22
N TYR A 867 28.53 -35.00 -50.21
CA TYR A 867 28.43 -33.55 -50.00
C TYR A 867 27.64 -32.87 -51.12
N VAL A 868 27.22 -31.63 -50.88
CA VAL A 868 26.57 -30.79 -51.90
C VAL A 868 27.62 -29.91 -52.56
N SER A 869 27.85 -30.07 -53.85
CA SER A 869 28.80 -29.25 -54.62
C SER A 869 28.42 -27.76 -54.64
N VAL A 870 29.37 -26.90 -55.03
CA VAL A 870 29.13 -25.44 -55.18
C VAL A 870 28.04 -25.11 -56.21
N SER A 871 27.72 -26.03 -57.13
CA SER A 871 26.64 -25.92 -58.10
C SER A 871 25.30 -26.51 -57.60
N GLY A 872 25.20 -26.90 -56.33
CA GLY A 872 23.98 -27.43 -55.71
C GLY A 872 23.70 -28.91 -55.97
N ASN A 873 24.56 -29.61 -56.71
CA ASN A 873 24.38 -31.04 -57.00
C ASN A 873 24.89 -31.90 -55.84
N LEU A 874 24.17 -32.97 -55.52
CA LEU A 874 24.59 -34.00 -54.55
C LEU A 874 25.68 -34.88 -55.19
N VAL A 875 26.85 -34.94 -54.56
CA VAL A 875 28.01 -35.71 -55.05
C VAL A 875 28.34 -36.82 -54.06
N ALA A 876 28.57 -38.04 -54.56
CA ALA A 876 28.99 -39.21 -53.79
C ALA A 876 30.29 -39.77 -54.38
N ASN A 877 31.40 -39.65 -53.66
CA ASN A 877 32.71 -40.16 -54.09
C ASN A 877 32.99 -41.53 -53.46
N VAL A 878 33.39 -42.52 -54.28
CA VAL A 878 33.65 -43.91 -53.84
C VAL A 878 35.14 -44.24 -54.02
N GLU A 879 35.80 -44.65 -52.94
CA GLU A 879 37.21 -45.03 -52.92
C GLU A 879 37.39 -46.49 -52.42
N PRO A 880 38.37 -47.26 -52.95
CA PRO A 880 38.70 -48.57 -52.40
C PRO A 880 39.24 -48.44 -50.98
N ALA A 881 38.78 -49.30 -50.07
CA ALA A 881 39.28 -49.30 -48.70
C ALA A 881 40.73 -49.86 -48.65
N PRO A 882 41.68 -49.19 -47.96
CA PRO A 882 43.09 -49.55 -48.04
C PRO A 882 43.41 -50.87 -47.31
N THR A 883 43.98 -51.85 -48.02
CA THR A 883 44.81 -52.93 -47.47
C THR A 883 46.23 -52.83 -48.05
N THR A 884 47.14 -52.26 -47.26
CA THR A 884 48.62 -52.23 -47.37
C THR A 884 49.37 -52.54 -48.70
N ARG A 885 50.03 -51.47 -49.19
CA ARG A 885 51.35 -51.30 -49.86
C ARG A 885 51.40 -50.95 -51.37
N THR A 886 51.86 -49.71 -51.57
CA THR A 886 52.58 -49.08 -52.71
C THR A 886 51.81 -48.50 -53.92
N SER A 887 51.53 -47.19 -53.76
CA SER A 887 51.59 -46.06 -54.71
C SER A 887 50.91 -46.09 -56.10
N VAL A 888 49.87 -45.26 -56.19
CA VAL A 888 49.59 -44.19 -57.19
C VAL A 888 49.98 -44.43 -58.66
N ALA A 889 48.97 -44.53 -59.51
CA ALA A 889 48.82 -43.64 -60.68
C ALA A 889 47.35 -43.54 -61.07
N ALA A 890 46.75 -42.36 -60.81
CA ALA A 890 45.53 -41.95 -61.48
C ALA A 890 45.86 -41.62 -62.94
N ALA A 891 45.21 -42.29 -63.88
CA ALA A 891 45.08 -41.81 -65.24
C ALA A 891 43.64 -41.36 -65.45
N ALA A 892 43.44 -40.05 -65.39
CA ALA A 892 42.26 -39.41 -65.95
C ALA A 892 42.44 -39.36 -67.46
N SER A 893 41.54 -40.03 -68.20
CA SER A 893 41.24 -39.67 -69.58
C SER A 893 39.79 -39.23 -69.63
N GLY A 894 39.57 -37.96 -69.97
CA GLY A 894 38.27 -37.32 -70.00
C GLY A 894 37.30 -38.03 -70.92
N GLY A 895 36.24 -38.56 -70.33
CA GLY A 895 35.05 -39.07 -70.98
C GLY A 895 34.03 -39.36 -69.88
N SER A 896 32.83 -38.81 -70.01
CA SER A 896 31.68 -39.20 -69.18
C SER A 896 31.37 -40.67 -69.49
N GLY A 897 31.66 -41.54 -68.52
CA GLY A 897 31.48 -42.99 -68.65
C GLY A 897 32.02 -43.71 -67.42
N PHE A 898 31.32 -44.77 -67.00
CA PHE A 898 31.71 -45.60 -65.86
C PHE A 898 32.75 -46.62 -66.30
N SER A 899 33.96 -46.56 -65.75
CA SER A 899 35.01 -47.58 -65.95
C SER A 899 35.40 -48.22 -64.62
N ALA A 900 35.35 -49.55 -64.54
CA ALA A 900 35.87 -50.32 -63.41
C ALA A 900 36.88 -51.36 -63.91
N THR A 901 38.00 -51.47 -63.20
CA THR A 901 39.03 -52.49 -63.46
C THR A 901 38.87 -53.63 -62.45
N ILE A 902 38.83 -54.87 -62.94
CA ILE A 902 38.80 -56.08 -62.11
C ILE A 902 40.05 -56.87 -62.42
N SER A 903 40.89 -57.14 -61.42
CA SER A 903 42.00 -58.09 -61.52
C SER A 903 41.88 -59.17 -60.44
N ALA A 904 42.10 -60.42 -60.84
CA ALA A 904 42.22 -61.56 -59.93
C ALA A 904 43.48 -62.35 -60.32
N GLU A 905 44.62 -62.00 -59.71
CA GLU A 905 45.93 -62.57 -60.05
C GLU A 905 46.21 -63.96 -59.43
N GLU A 906 45.25 -64.56 -58.70
CA GLU A 906 45.43 -65.88 -58.05
C GLU A 906 44.21 -66.82 -58.23
N CYS A 907 43.49 -66.69 -59.36
CA CYS A 907 42.31 -67.51 -59.65
C CYS A 907 42.65 -68.66 -60.62
N GLU A 908 42.89 -69.87 -60.08
CA GLU A 908 43.17 -71.08 -60.89
C GLU A 908 41.88 -71.91 -61.14
N ILE A 909 41.55 -72.18 -62.42
CA ILE A 909 40.39 -73.00 -62.79
C ILE A 909 40.82 -74.15 -63.73
N PRO A 910 40.83 -75.42 -63.26
CA PRO A 910 41.17 -76.57 -64.11
C PRO A 910 40.02 -76.95 -65.06
N ILE A 911 40.35 -77.25 -66.33
CA ILE A 911 39.39 -77.78 -67.32
C ILE A 911 39.53 -79.31 -67.36
N THR A 912 38.55 -80.01 -66.82
CA THR A 912 38.68 -81.45 -66.53
C THR A 912 38.63 -82.31 -67.80
N GLY A 913 39.65 -83.17 -68.01
CA GLY A 913 39.67 -84.18 -69.08
C GLY A 913 40.37 -83.77 -70.39
N THR A 914 40.95 -82.57 -70.48
CA THR A 914 41.54 -82.04 -71.72
C THR A 914 43.06 -81.87 -71.70
N GLY A 915 43.71 -81.89 -70.53
CA GLY A 915 45.16 -81.64 -70.39
C GLY A 915 45.56 -80.15 -70.42
N PHE A 916 44.61 -79.22 -70.17
CA PHE A 916 44.80 -77.76 -70.15
C PHE A 916 44.23 -77.11 -68.86
N LYS A 917 44.76 -75.96 -68.45
CA LYS A 917 44.30 -75.17 -67.27
C LYS A 917 44.09 -73.69 -67.63
N ILE A 918 43.20 -72.98 -66.91
CA ILE A 918 43.03 -71.51 -66.98
C ILE A 918 43.79 -70.87 -65.82
N SER A 919 44.80 -70.06 -66.14
CA SER A 919 45.75 -69.48 -65.18
C SER A 919 45.55 -67.98 -64.91
N ARG A 920 44.78 -67.25 -65.74
CA ARG A 920 44.52 -65.81 -65.53
C ARG A 920 43.21 -65.34 -66.17
N ILE A 921 42.49 -64.44 -65.48
CA ILE A 921 41.37 -63.67 -66.03
C ILE A 921 41.62 -62.17 -65.76
N SER A 922 41.68 -61.38 -66.82
CA SER A 922 41.80 -59.92 -66.73
C SER A 922 40.93 -59.24 -67.78
N GLY A 923 40.26 -58.14 -67.41
CA GLY A 923 39.42 -57.40 -68.34
C GLY A 923 39.00 -56.02 -67.85
N THR A 924 38.51 -55.21 -68.79
CA THR A 924 37.95 -53.88 -68.57
C THR A 924 36.47 -53.86 -68.93
N PHE A 925 35.64 -53.29 -68.06
CA PHE A 925 34.23 -53.00 -68.37
C PHE A 925 34.07 -51.51 -68.70
N ALA A 926 33.47 -51.20 -69.85
CA ALA A 926 33.19 -49.83 -70.26
C ALA A 926 31.74 -49.69 -70.74
N LEU A 927 31.02 -48.72 -70.15
CA LEU A 927 29.78 -48.16 -70.70
C LEU A 927 30.15 -46.89 -71.46
N LEU A 928 29.98 -46.91 -72.78
CA LEU A 928 30.26 -45.78 -73.66
C LEU A 928 28.94 -45.04 -73.96
N ASP A 929 28.85 -43.77 -73.54
CA ASP A 929 27.62 -42.98 -73.59
C ASP A 929 27.08 -42.70 -75.02
N ASP A 930 27.88 -42.92 -76.07
CA ASP A 930 27.51 -42.56 -77.46
C ASP A 930 27.09 -43.72 -78.39
N ALA A 931 27.01 -44.97 -77.92
CA ALA A 931 26.80 -46.11 -78.83
C ALA A 931 25.74 -47.17 -78.47
N ASP A 932 25.01 -47.09 -77.34
CA ASP A 932 23.99 -48.11 -76.96
C ASP A 932 24.50 -49.56 -77.09
N VAL A 933 25.78 -49.80 -76.77
CA VAL A 933 26.44 -51.11 -76.91
C VAL A 933 27.30 -51.38 -75.68
N VAL A 934 27.15 -52.58 -75.13
CA VAL A 934 28.04 -53.11 -74.09
C VAL A 934 29.17 -53.89 -74.76
N ARG A 935 30.41 -53.60 -74.35
CA ARG A 935 31.61 -54.29 -74.83
C ARG A 935 32.32 -54.98 -73.67
N ILE A 936 32.63 -56.25 -73.87
CA ILE A 936 33.40 -57.07 -72.94
C ILE A 936 34.52 -57.72 -73.74
N GLU A 937 35.75 -57.50 -73.30
CA GLU A 937 36.95 -58.11 -73.88
C GLU A 937 37.66 -58.88 -72.78
N LEU A 938 37.89 -60.17 -73.04
CA LEU A 938 38.51 -61.09 -72.10
C LEU A 938 39.71 -61.76 -72.78
N ALA A 939 40.86 -61.64 -72.13
CA ALA A 939 42.04 -62.44 -72.44
C ALA A 939 42.07 -63.66 -71.53
N VAL A 940 42.26 -64.85 -72.11
CA VAL A 940 42.36 -66.13 -71.38
C VAL A 940 43.57 -66.89 -71.92
N GLU A 941 44.46 -67.32 -71.03
CA GLU A 941 45.69 -68.04 -71.40
C GLU A 941 45.52 -69.55 -71.19
N PHE A 942 45.99 -70.37 -72.15
CA PHE A 942 45.95 -71.84 -72.11
C PHE A 942 47.34 -72.42 -72.38
N SER A 943 47.77 -73.37 -71.54
CA SER A 943 49.03 -74.11 -71.73
C SER A 943 48.83 -75.64 -71.63
N SER A 944 49.58 -76.39 -72.43
CA SER A 944 49.55 -77.87 -72.43
C SER A 944 50.42 -78.47 -71.32
N GLU A 945 50.01 -79.61 -70.76
CA GLU A 945 50.81 -80.34 -69.74
C GLU A 945 52.03 -81.13 -70.31
N PHE A 946 52.23 -81.20 -71.63
CA PHE A 946 53.37 -81.90 -72.26
C PHE A 946 54.49 -80.92 -72.66
N GLU A 947 55.70 -81.11 -72.11
CA GLU A 947 56.85 -80.21 -72.27
C GLU A 947 58.00 -80.87 -73.04
N VAL A 948 58.72 -80.09 -73.86
CA VAL A 948 59.97 -80.51 -74.53
C VAL A 948 61.00 -79.40 -74.33
N LEU A 949 62.10 -79.69 -73.61
CA LEU A 949 63.12 -78.70 -73.20
C LEU A 949 62.58 -77.56 -72.32
N ASP A 950 61.77 -77.90 -71.30
CA ASP A 950 61.18 -77.00 -70.29
C ASP A 950 60.21 -75.92 -70.83
N GLU A 951 59.75 -76.08 -72.07
CA GLU A 951 58.70 -75.24 -72.67
C GLU A 951 57.51 -76.13 -73.11
N PRO A 952 56.25 -75.66 -72.95
CA PRO A 952 55.07 -76.41 -73.36
C PRO A 952 55.06 -76.62 -74.88
N ALA A 953 54.81 -77.87 -75.32
CA ALA A 953 54.90 -78.24 -76.73
C ALA A 953 53.89 -77.51 -77.63
N VAL A 954 52.78 -77.05 -77.06
CA VAL A 954 51.78 -76.17 -77.69
C VAL A 954 51.27 -75.16 -76.67
N ALA A 955 51.34 -73.87 -77.00
CA ALA A 955 50.76 -72.78 -76.22
C ALA A 955 49.80 -71.95 -77.09
N SER A 956 48.70 -71.47 -76.51
CA SER A 956 47.77 -70.57 -77.19
C SER A 956 47.16 -69.52 -76.27
N GLU A 957 47.00 -68.31 -76.80
CA GLU A 957 46.33 -67.20 -76.14
C GLU A 957 45.10 -66.80 -76.96
N PRO A 958 43.97 -67.49 -76.77
CA PRO A 958 42.73 -67.08 -77.40
C PRO A 958 42.20 -65.79 -76.79
N THR A 959 41.75 -64.89 -77.66
CA THR A 959 41.03 -63.69 -77.25
C THR A 959 39.54 -63.86 -77.53
N LEU A 960 38.71 -63.57 -76.52
CA LEU A 960 37.26 -63.59 -76.64
C LEU A 960 36.72 -62.16 -76.63
N GLY A 961 36.07 -61.78 -77.73
CA GLY A 961 35.33 -60.53 -77.84
C GLY A 961 33.82 -60.78 -77.77
N ILE A 962 33.12 -60.05 -76.89
CA ILE A 962 31.65 -60.03 -76.85
C ILE A 962 31.15 -58.61 -77.07
N GLU A 963 30.26 -58.45 -78.05
CA GLU A 963 29.54 -57.21 -78.35
C GLU A 963 28.03 -57.46 -78.31
N ALA A 964 27.32 -56.67 -77.51
CA ALA A 964 25.86 -56.71 -77.45
C ALA A 964 25.26 -55.30 -77.44
N ALA A 965 24.24 -55.08 -78.28
CA ALA A 965 23.47 -53.84 -78.23
C ALA A 965 22.58 -53.82 -76.97
N THR A 966 22.48 -52.68 -76.29
CA THR A 966 21.66 -52.53 -75.06
C THR A 966 20.16 -52.67 -75.34
N ASP A 967 19.74 -52.45 -76.58
CA ASP A 967 18.37 -52.66 -77.08
C ASP A 967 18.06 -54.13 -77.47
N GLY A 968 19.06 -55.02 -77.42
CA GLY A 968 18.93 -56.46 -77.70
C GLY A 968 18.86 -56.83 -79.18
N ARG A 969 19.08 -55.90 -80.12
CA ARG A 969 18.90 -56.16 -81.56
C ARG A 969 19.92 -57.13 -82.18
N TYR A 970 21.12 -57.25 -81.61
CA TYR A 970 22.10 -58.27 -81.98
C TYR A 970 23.06 -58.59 -80.82
N MET A 971 23.64 -59.79 -80.89
CA MET A 971 24.76 -60.24 -80.10
C MET A 971 25.79 -60.88 -81.01
N GLN A 972 27.05 -60.51 -80.84
CA GLN A 972 28.17 -61.05 -81.58
C GLN A 972 29.26 -61.54 -80.61
N VAL A 973 29.69 -62.77 -80.84
CA VAL A 973 30.80 -63.40 -80.12
C VAL A 973 31.85 -63.76 -81.14
N ASP A 974 33.04 -63.22 -80.96
CA ASP A 974 34.17 -63.39 -81.85
C ASP A 974 35.32 -64.06 -81.10
N PHE A 975 35.94 -65.03 -81.75
CA PHE A 975 37.03 -65.83 -81.22
C PHE A 975 38.21 -65.78 -82.19
N ALA A 976 39.37 -65.42 -81.64
CA ALA A 976 40.63 -65.30 -82.37
C ALA A 976 41.71 -66.07 -81.62
N ALA A 977 42.44 -66.95 -82.33
CA ALA A 977 43.55 -67.69 -81.76
C ALA A 977 44.66 -67.95 -82.80
N THR A 978 45.89 -68.03 -82.29
CA THR A 978 47.06 -68.53 -83.02
C THR A 978 47.70 -69.66 -82.22
N ALA A 979 48.15 -70.71 -82.91
CA ALA A 979 48.83 -71.84 -82.29
C ALA A 979 50.28 -71.91 -82.78
N GLU A 980 51.21 -71.95 -81.82
CA GLU A 980 52.65 -72.07 -82.09
C GLU A 980 53.16 -73.47 -81.74
N ILE A 981 54.06 -73.98 -82.57
CA ILE A 981 54.78 -75.24 -82.30
C ILE A 981 56.22 -74.86 -81.95
N PHE A 982 56.68 -75.32 -80.78
CA PHE A 982 58.00 -75.02 -80.20
C PHE A 982 58.30 -73.52 -80.04
N SER A 983 57.28 -72.66 -80.01
CA SER A 983 57.41 -71.21 -79.78
C SER A 983 58.18 -70.43 -80.85
N MET A 984 58.43 -71.02 -82.04
CA MET A 984 59.22 -70.37 -83.12
C MET A 984 58.52 -70.35 -84.48
N PHE A 985 57.46 -71.14 -84.66
CA PHE A 985 56.74 -71.25 -85.93
C PHE A 985 55.23 -71.21 -85.68
N THR A 986 54.54 -70.27 -86.32
CA THR A 986 53.08 -70.25 -86.38
C THR A 986 52.61 -71.43 -87.23
N ALA A 987 51.93 -72.38 -86.61
CA ALA A 987 51.52 -73.62 -87.26
C ALA A 987 50.07 -73.59 -87.74
N ALA A 988 49.21 -72.80 -87.07
CA ALA A 988 47.82 -72.63 -87.47
C ALA A 988 47.24 -71.29 -86.98
N GLU A 989 46.36 -70.71 -87.78
CA GLU A 989 45.54 -69.55 -87.44
C GLU A 989 44.07 -69.93 -87.46
N LEU A 990 43.35 -69.64 -86.38
CA LEU A 990 41.92 -69.87 -86.25
C LEU A 990 41.18 -68.55 -86.06
N GLU A 991 40.22 -68.30 -86.95
CA GLU A 991 39.24 -67.22 -86.82
C GLU A 991 37.84 -67.85 -86.79
N ALA A 992 37.07 -67.57 -85.75
CA ALA A 992 35.68 -68.00 -85.66
C ALA A 992 34.80 -66.88 -85.11
N GLY A 993 33.59 -66.76 -85.66
CA GLY A 993 32.63 -65.77 -85.22
C GLY A 993 31.20 -66.28 -85.31
N LEU A 994 30.40 -65.89 -84.32
CA LEU A 994 28.97 -66.13 -84.25
C LEU A 994 28.25 -64.81 -84.03
N ARG A 995 27.33 -64.47 -84.93
CA ARG A 995 26.39 -63.35 -84.76
C ARG A 995 24.96 -63.85 -84.79
N ILE A 996 24.17 -63.42 -83.82
CA ILE A 996 22.73 -63.66 -83.73
C ILE A 996 22.04 -62.29 -83.67
N GLY A 997 21.06 -62.07 -84.55
CA GLY A 997 20.37 -60.80 -84.72
C GLY A 997 21.05 -59.88 -85.74
N GLN A 998 20.27 -58.93 -86.28
CA GLN A 998 20.72 -58.03 -87.35
C GLN A 998 21.45 -56.81 -86.79
N LYS A 999 22.74 -56.62 -87.17
CA LYS A 999 23.51 -55.44 -86.76
C LYS A 999 23.02 -54.19 -87.50
N LYS A 1000 22.57 -54.34 -88.75
CA LYS A 1000 21.80 -53.35 -89.53
C LYS A 1000 20.62 -54.03 -90.23
N PRO A 1001 19.50 -53.31 -90.47
CA PRO A 1001 18.36 -53.87 -91.19
C PRO A 1001 18.76 -54.42 -92.57
N GLY A 1002 18.42 -55.69 -92.84
CA GLY A 1002 18.77 -56.40 -94.08
C GLY A 1002 20.04 -57.27 -94.01
N ASP A 1003 20.77 -57.24 -92.89
CA ASP A 1003 21.83 -58.22 -92.61
C ASP A 1003 21.23 -59.62 -92.37
N ALA A 1004 22.03 -60.68 -92.55
CA ALA A 1004 21.63 -62.02 -92.16
C ALA A 1004 21.27 -62.11 -90.65
N ASP A 1005 20.20 -62.84 -90.35
CA ASP A 1005 19.58 -62.97 -89.02
C ASP A 1005 20.44 -63.77 -88.04
N ALA A 1006 21.19 -64.73 -88.55
CA ALA A 1006 22.21 -65.45 -87.80
C ALA A 1006 23.33 -65.86 -88.75
N VAL A 1007 24.58 -65.69 -88.32
CA VAL A 1007 25.77 -66.01 -89.11
C VAL A 1007 26.76 -66.73 -88.20
N PHE A 1008 27.19 -67.92 -88.61
CA PHE A 1008 28.35 -68.59 -88.07
C PHE A 1008 29.39 -68.76 -89.17
N LYS A 1009 30.62 -68.35 -88.89
CA LYS A 1009 31.75 -68.53 -89.80
C LYS A 1009 32.98 -68.99 -89.01
N ALA A 1010 33.64 -70.02 -89.50
CA ALA A 1010 34.90 -70.49 -88.98
C ALA A 1010 35.88 -70.76 -90.13
N GLU A 1011 37.10 -70.28 -89.98
CA GLU A 1011 38.17 -70.40 -90.96
C GLU A 1011 39.47 -70.80 -90.27
N LEU A 1012 40.05 -71.91 -90.74
CA LEU A 1012 41.31 -72.44 -90.25
C LEU A 1012 42.32 -72.41 -91.40
N LYS A 1013 43.43 -71.72 -91.18
CA LYS A 1013 44.56 -71.65 -92.12
C LYS A 1013 45.77 -72.34 -91.54
N ILE A 1014 46.33 -73.25 -92.32
CA ILE A 1014 47.54 -74.00 -92.02
C ILE A 1014 48.56 -73.67 -93.10
N ASP A 1015 49.65 -73.01 -92.72
CA ASP A 1015 50.74 -72.64 -93.64
C ASP A 1015 52.05 -73.30 -93.19
N MET A 1016 52.39 -74.43 -93.81
CA MET A 1016 53.64 -75.16 -93.58
C MET A 1016 54.47 -75.21 -94.88
N VAL A 1017 55.79 -75.35 -94.75
CA VAL A 1017 56.75 -75.26 -95.88
C VAL A 1017 56.40 -76.14 -97.08
N ILE A 1018 55.86 -77.35 -96.86
CA ILE A 1018 55.51 -78.32 -97.92
C ILE A 1018 54.00 -78.50 -98.11
N ILE A 1019 53.18 -77.93 -97.23
CA ILE A 1019 51.72 -78.13 -97.18
C ILE A 1019 51.04 -76.80 -96.87
N LYS A 1020 50.17 -76.35 -97.77
CA LYS A 1020 49.23 -75.27 -97.50
C LYS A 1020 47.82 -75.84 -97.47
N GLY A 1021 47.17 -75.68 -96.32
CA GLY A 1021 45.82 -76.15 -96.05
C GLY A 1021 44.90 -75.00 -95.68
N GLU A 1022 43.73 -74.97 -96.30
CA GLU A 1022 42.64 -74.08 -95.90
C GLU A 1022 41.38 -74.91 -95.70
N ALA A 1023 40.77 -74.76 -94.53
CA ALA A 1023 39.45 -75.30 -94.24
C ALA A 1023 38.54 -74.15 -93.83
N TYR A 1024 37.36 -74.07 -94.46
CA TYR A 1024 36.37 -73.06 -94.12
C TYR A 1024 34.98 -73.67 -94.01
N PHE A 1025 34.20 -73.10 -93.11
CA PHE A 1025 32.82 -73.47 -92.88
C PHE A 1025 32.01 -72.23 -92.55
N ALA A 1026 30.89 -72.04 -93.25
CA ALA A 1026 29.96 -70.96 -93.00
C ALA A 1026 28.51 -71.45 -93.11
N ALA A 1027 27.69 -71.05 -92.14
CA ALA A 1027 26.26 -71.29 -92.13
C ALA A 1027 25.55 -70.01 -91.70
N TRP A 1028 24.48 -69.64 -92.41
CA TRP A 1028 23.72 -68.44 -92.09
C TRP A 1028 22.26 -68.56 -92.47
N THR A 1029 21.43 -67.75 -91.83
CA THR A 1029 20.03 -67.57 -92.19
C THR A 1029 19.81 -66.13 -92.66
N GLN A 1030 19.22 -65.98 -93.84
CA GLN A 1030 18.88 -64.68 -94.41
C GLN A 1030 17.49 -64.76 -95.03
N ASP A 1031 16.63 -63.79 -94.68
CA ASP A 1031 15.24 -63.73 -95.15
C ASP A 1031 14.46 -65.05 -94.94
N GLY A 1032 14.73 -65.72 -93.81
CA GLY A 1032 14.10 -66.99 -93.43
C GLY A 1032 14.61 -68.24 -94.15
N SER A 1033 15.59 -68.13 -95.05
CA SER A 1033 16.21 -69.27 -95.74
C SER A 1033 17.56 -69.63 -95.11
N PHE A 1034 17.82 -70.93 -94.94
CA PHE A 1034 19.08 -71.44 -94.40
C PHE A 1034 20.07 -71.74 -95.53
N HIS A 1035 21.28 -71.19 -95.39
CA HIS A 1035 22.40 -71.35 -96.31
C HIS A 1035 23.57 -72.01 -95.59
N LEU A 1036 24.28 -72.89 -96.28
CA LEU A 1036 25.46 -73.56 -95.75
C LEU A 1036 26.44 -73.84 -96.88
N VAL A 1037 27.69 -73.46 -96.63
CA VAL A 1037 28.83 -73.75 -97.51
C VAL A 1037 30.02 -74.15 -96.67
N GLY A 1038 30.77 -75.13 -97.14
CA GLY A 1038 32.02 -75.53 -96.53
C GLY A 1038 32.95 -76.13 -97.56
N GLY A 1039 34.24 -76.11 -97.26
CA GLY A 1039 35.21 -76.65 -98.18
C GLY A 1039 36.59 -76.80 -97.56
N GLY A 1040 37.36 -77.69 -98.15
CA GLY A 1040 38.74 -77.94 -97.80
C GLY A 1040 39.59 -77.91 -99.06
N ARG A 1041 40.67 -77.15 -99.01
CA ARG A 1041 41.65 -77.05 -100.09
C ARG A 1041 43.00 -77.45 -99.57
N LEU A 1042 43.62 -78.40 -100.26
CA LEU A 1042 44.97 -78.84 -99.95
C LEU A 1042 45.83 -78.68 -101.19
N GLN A 1043 46.90 -77.91 -101.03
CA GLN A 1043 47.95 -77.80 -102.03
C GLN A 1043 49.20 -78.47 -101.48
N ILE A 1044 49.66 -79.50 -102.20
CA ILE A 1044 50.89 -80.21 -101.91
C ILE A 1044 51.81 -80.04 -103.11
N GLY A 1045 53.01 -79.54 -102.87
CA GLY A 1045 53.97 -79.38 -103.94
C GLY A 1045 55.23 -78.64 -103.54
N VAL A 1046 56.23 -78.75 -104.39
CA VAL A 1046 57.57 -78.17 -104.20
C VAL A 1046 57.96 -77.49 -105.51
N ALA A 1047 58.53 -76.28 -105.44
CA ALA A 1047 58.90 -75.53 -106.63
C ALA A 1047 60.19 -76.08 -107.25
N LYS A 1048 60.46 -75.71 -108.51
CA LYS A 1048 61.64 -76.13 -109.27
C LYS A 1048 62.92 -75.74 -108.52
N GLY A 1049 63.74 -76.74 -108.19
CA GLY A 1049 65.05 -76.55 -107.55
C GLY A 1049 65.02 -76.49 -106.02
N ASP A 1050 63.85 -76.59 -105.38
CA ASP A 1050 63.72 -76.55 -103.92
C ASP A 1050 64.33 -77.78 -103.21
N VAL A 1051 64.56 -78.88 -103.95
CA VAL A 1051 65.11 -80.13 -103.38
C VAL A 1051 66.63 -80.25 -103.66
N TRP A 1052 67.12 -79.99 -104.87
CA TRP A 1052 68.57 -80.02 -105.20
C TRP A 1052 68.90 -79.46 -106.60
N HIS A 1053 70.10 -78.89 -106.82
CA HIS A 1053 70.59 -78.47 -108.15
C HIS A 1053 72.09 -78.72 -108.36
N GLY A 1054 72.50 -79.30 -109.52
CA GLY A 1054 73.93 -79.51 -109.86
C GLY A 1054 74.22 -79.93 -111.32
N CYS A 1055 75.46 -79.73 -111.79
CA CYS A 1055 75.88 -79.92 -113.21
C CYS A 1055 77.05 -80.92 -113.38
N ILE A 1056 77.08 -81.74 -114.43
CA ILE A 1056 78.06 -82.86 -114.62
C ILE A 1056 78.52 -83.03 -116.09
N LYS A 1057 79.83 -83.25 -116.33
CA LYS A 1057 80.50 -83.41 -117.65
C LYS A 1057 80.53 -84.88 -118.14
N ILE A 1058 80.04 -85.18 -119.36
CA ILE A 1058 79.99 -86.55 -119.93
C ILE A 1058 80.94 -86.73 -121.14
N PRO A 1059 81.81 -87.78 -121.19
CA PRO A 1059 82.63 -88.08 -122.37
C PRO A 1059 81.80 -88.65 -123.54
N LEU A 1060 82.09 -88.16 -124.74
CA LEU A 1060 81.39 -88.33 -126.04
C LEU A 1060 80.15 -87.45 -126.30
N LEU A 1061 79.58 -86.70 -125.33
CA LEU A 1061 78.47 -85.73 -125.59
C LEU A 1061 78.44 -84.38 -124.79
N GLY A 1062 79.27 -84.10 -123.77
CA GLY A 1062 79.32 -82.78 -123.08
C GLY A 1062 78.57 -82.66 -121.72
N GLU A 1063 78.53 -81.45 -121.12
CA GLU A 1063 78.08 -81.15 -119.73
C GLU A 1063 76.58 -80.82 -119.62
N ALA A 1064 75.88 -81.39 -118.62
CA ALA A 1064 74.43 -81.18 -118.39
C ALA A 1064 74.10 -80.84 -116.92
N CYS A 1065 73.19 -79.88 -116.71
CA CYS A 1065 72.72 -79.42 -115.39
C CYS A 1065 71.34 -79.98 -115.04
N ILE A 1066 71.18 -80.43 -113.79
CA ILE A 1066 69.96 -81.05 -113.27
C ILE A 1066 69.42 -80.19 -112.11
N ASN A 1067 68.18 -79.73 -112.24
CA ASN A 1067 67.37 -79.21 -111.13
C ASN A 1067 66.47 -80.35 -110.65
N ILE A 1068 66.34 -80.54 -109.34
CA ILE A 1068 65.44 -81.51 -108.70
C ILE A 1068 64.51 -80.73 -107.75
N PRO A 1069 63.18 -80.79 -107.97
CA PRO A 1069 62.55 -81.19 -109.22
C PRO A 1069 62.86 -80.18 -110.35
N PRO A 1070 62.89 -80.61 -111.62
CA PRO A 1070 63.29 -79.75 -112.76
C PRO A 1070 62.19 -78.78 -113.24
N PHE A 1071 61.03 -78.80 -112.61
CA PHE A 1071 59.86 -77.94 -112.83
C PHE A 1071 59.02 -77.90 -111.55
N ASP A 1072 58.19 -76.87 -111.43
CA ASP A 1072 57.24 -76.75 -110.32
C ASP A 1072 56.28 -77.93 -110.33
N LEU A 1073 56.19 -78.65 -109.20
CA LEU A 1073 55.29 -79.78 -109.06
C LEU A 1073 54.24 -79.44 -108.00
N PHE A 1074 53.12 -78.87 -108.44
CA PHE A 1074 51.98 -78.59 -107.56
C PHE A 1074 50.77 -79.45 -107.96
N ALA A 1075 50.24 -80.17 -106.99
CA ALA A 1075 48.95 -80.84 -107.09
C ALA A 1075 47.98 -80.14 -106.14
N ARG A 1076 46.82 -79.73 -106.67
CA ARG A 1076 45.75 -79.16 -105.86
C ARG A 1076 44.56 -80.11 -105.88
N VAL A 1077 44.14 -80.51 -104.68
CA VAL A 1077 42.89 -81.22 -104.47
C VAL A 1077 41.98 -80.34 -103.63
N GLY A 1078 40.71 -80.28 -104.04
CA GLY A 1078 39.70 -79.52 -103.32
C GLY A 1078 38.41 -80.29 -103.26
N THR A 1079 37.71 -80.12 -102.14
CA THR A 1079 36.31 -80.45 -102.04
C THR A 1079 35.55 -79.28 -101.46
N ASP A 1080 34.40 -79.00 -102.05
CA ASP A 1080 33.45 -78.03 -101.55
C ASP A 1080 32.11 -78.74 -101.40
N PHE A 1081 31.31 -78.36 -100.41
CA PHE A 1081 29.97 -78.89 -100.18
C PHE A 1081 29.02 -77.79 -99.75
N GLY A 1082 27.73 -78.04 -99.94
CA GLY A 1082 26.67 -77.11 -99.58
C GLY A 1082 26.00 -76.51 -100.81
N GLU A 1083 25.65 -75.23 -100.72
CA GLU A 1083 24.93 -74.54 -101.78
C GLU A 1083 25.87 -73.93 -102.83
N PHE A 1084 25.64 -74.30 -104.10
CA PHE A 1084 26.38 -73.83 -105.27
C PHE A 1084 25.51 -72.95 -106.16
N GLN A 1085 26.13 -71.92 -106.72
CA GLN A 1085 25.51 -71.04 -107.70
C GLN A 1085 25.59 -71.67 -109.10
N ARG A 1086 24.46 -71.75 -109.82
CA ARG A 1086 24.36 -72.32 -111.17
C ARG A 1086 23.36 -71.54 -112.02
N GLY A 1087 23.87 -70.67 -112.90
CA GLY A 1087 23.02 -69.77 -113.69
C GLY A 1087 22.35 -68.73 -112.78
N SER A 1088 21.04 -68.51 -112.93
CA SER A 1088 20.26 -67.59 -112.08
C SER A 1088 19.68 -68.25 -110.82
N GLY A 1089 19.99 -69.52 -110.55
CA GLY A 1089 19.50 -70.25 -109.39
C GLY A 1089 20.63 -70.92 -108.60
N THR A 1090 20.27 -71.54 -107.48
CA THR A 1090 21.19 -72.31 -106.64
C THR A 1090 20.88 -73.80 -106.69
N THR A 1091 21.86 -74.62 -106.35
CA THR A 1091 21.71 -76.07 -106.24
C THR A 1091 22.58 -76.60 -105.11
N TRP A 1092 22.11 -77.63 -104.41
CA TRP A 1092 22.83 -78.24 -103.31
C TRP A 1092 23.58 -79.48 -103.77
N GLY A 1093 24.79 -79.68 -103.25
CA GLY A 1093 25.58 -80.84 -103.60
C GLY A 1093 26.96 -80.91 -102.95
N LEU A 1094 27.78 -81.80 -103.51
CA LEU A 1094 29.18 -81.98 -103.18
C LEU A 1094 29.99 -81.91 -104.47
N LYS A 1095 31.02 -81.07 -104.45
CA LYS A 1095 31.99 -80.89 -105.52
C LYS A 1095 33.34 -81.40 -105.05
N ALA A 1096 33.97 -82.23 -105.87
CA ALA A 1096 35.37 -82.61 -105.70
C ALA A 1096 36.11 -82.32 -107.01
N TYR A 1097 37.29 -81.74 -106.93
CA TYR A 1097 38.09 -81.43 -108.10
C TYR A 1097 39.58 -81.65 -107.83
N TYR A 1098 40.28 -82.00 -108.90
CA TYR A 1098 41.71 -82.17 -108.89
C TYR A 1098 42.32 -81.43 -110.09
N ASN A 1099 43.36 -80.65 -109.82
CA ASN A 1099 44.03 -79.81 -110.80
C ASN A 1099 45.51 -80.16 -110.86
N VAL A 1100 45.98 -80.63 -112.02
CA VAL A 1100 47.41 -80.88 -112.32
C VAL A 1100 47.75 -80.37 -113.71
N ILE A 1101 48.76 -79.50 -113.77
CA ILE A 1101 49.48 -79.07 -114.98
C ILE A 1101 48.53 -78.86 -116.17
N ALA A 1102 47.61 -77.90 -115.97
CA ALA A 1102 46.62 -77.38 -116.92
C ALA A 1102 45.37 -78.24 -117.25
N TYR A 1103 45.15 -79.38 -116.58
CA TYR A 1103 43.90 -80.16 -116.71
C TYR A 1103 43.09 -80.17 -115.41
N GLU A 1104 41.85 -79.65 -115.46
CA GLU A 1104 40.88 -79.78 -114.37
C GLU A 1104 39.91 -80.93 -114.69
N VAL A 1105 39.88 -81.93 -113.82
CA VAL A 1105 38.84 -82.97 -113.82
C VAL A 1105 38.17 -82.94 -112.46
N GLY A 1106 36.84 -82.88 -112.46
CA GLY A 1106 36.07 -82.92 -111.23
C GLY A 1106 34.76 -83.67 -111.35
N LEU A 1107 34.17 -83.87 -110.19
CA LEU A 1107 32.92 -84.56 -109.95
C LEU A 1107 32.01 -83.63 -109.15
N TYR A 1108 30.79 -83.44 -109.62
CA TYR A 1108 29.73 -82.79 -108.86
C TYR A 1108 28.59 -83.78 -108.63
N ILE A 1109 28.13 -83.90 -107.40
CA ILE A 1109 27.01 -84.75 -107.01
C ILE A 1109 25.94 -83.86 -106.38
N ASN A 1110 24.72 -83.87 -106.90
CA ASN A 1110 23.62 -83.14 -106.27
C ASN A 1110 22.99 -83.94 -105.10
N THR A 1111 22.14 -83.31 -104.31
CA THR A 1111 21.44 -83.97 -103.18
C THR A 1111 20.48 -85.09 -103.58
N SER A 1112 20.09 -85.17 -104.86
CA SER A 1112 19.25 -86.25 -105.41
C SER A 1112 20.05 -87.47 -105.87
N GLY A 1113 21.39 -87.42 -105.78
CA GLY A 1113 22.29 -88.50 -106.17
C GLY A 1113 22.74 -88.48 -107.64
N ASP A 1114 22.36 -87.46 -108.43
CA ASP A 1114 22.84 -87.32 -109.81
C ASP A 1114 24.29 -86.80 -109.79
N PHE A 1115 25.16 -87.46 -110.55
CA PHE A 1115 26.55 -87.06 -110.66
C PHE A 1115 26.95 -86.59 -112.06
N LYS A 1116 27.73 -85.50 -112.12
CA LYS A 1116 28.35 -84.95 -113.32
C LYS A 1116 29.86 -85.07 -113.23
N PHE A 1117 30.45 -85.69 -114.24
CA PHE A 1117 31.89 -85.88 -114.36
C PHE A 1117 32.44 -85.00 -115.49
N GLY A 1118 33.55 -84.30 -115.26
CA GLY A 1118 34.20 -83.41 -116.23
C GLY A 1118 34.56 -82.05 -115.64
N SER A 1119 34.42 -80.98 -116.42
CA SER A 1119 34.63 -79.62 -115.90
C SER A 1119 33.50 -79.24 -114.94
N VAL A 1120 33.88 -78.94 -113.69
CA VAL A 1120 32.96 -78.57 -112.60
C VAL A 1120 33.10 -77.09 -112.20
N SER A 1121 33.79 -76.30 -113.01
CA SER A 1121 34.06 -74.87 -112.74
C SER A 1121 32.80 -74.01 -112.65
N GLN A 1122 31.70 -74.43 -113.30
CA GLN A 1122 30.39 -73.77 -113.24
C GLN A 1122 29.67 -73.90 -111.88
N TYR A 1123 30.16 -74.75 -110.98
CA TYR A 1123 29.62 -74.93 -109.63
C TYR A 1123 30.56 -74.22 -108.65
N GLN A 1124 30.19 -73.02 -108.20
CA GLN A 1124 30.91 -72.23 -107.20
C GLN A 1124 30.03 -72.08 -105.96
N THR A 1125 30.60 -72.22 -104.76
CA THR A 1125 29.84 -72.04 -103.52
C THR A 1125 29.32 -70.61 -103.42
N VAL A 1126 28.10 -70.45 -102.91
CA VAL A 1126 27.54 -69.13 -102.62
C VAL A 1126 28.44 -68.40 -101.61
N THR A 1127 28.60 -67.08 -101.78
CA THR A 1127 29.49 -66.27 -100.91
C THR A 1127 28.80 -65.99 -99.57
N PRO A 1128 29.40 -66.35 -98.42
CA PRO A 1128 28.81 -66.09 -97.10
C PRO A 1128 28.95 -64.60 -96.68
N PRO A 1129 28.09 -64.10 -95.76
CA PRO A 1129 28.24 -62.77 -95.16
C PRO A 1129 29.53 -62.62 -94.33
N ASP A 1130 30.14 -61.43 -94.32
CA ASP A 1130 31.39 -61.14 -93.60
C ASP A 1130 31.18 -60.80 -92.10
N LEU A 1131 32.14 -61.20 -91.26
CA LEU A 1131 32.24 -60.83 -89.83
C LEU A 1131 33.49 -59.96 -89.61
N LEU A 1132 33.37 -58.65 -89.86
CA LEU A 1132 34.50 -57.71 -89.83
C LEU A 1132 35.21 -57.65 -88.46
N ARG A 1133 34.49 -57.82 -87.35
CA ARG A 1133 35.05 -57.75 -85.99
C ARG A 1133 35.93 -58.96 -85.63
N ALA A 1134 35.56 -60.18 -86.03
CA ALA A 1134 36.42 -61.36 -85.87
C ALA A 1134 37.77 -61.17 -86.57
N LYS A 1135 37.75 -60.54 -87.74
CA LYS A 1135 38.94 -60.20 -88.52
C LYS A 1135 39.79 -59.10 -87.87
N GLU A 1136 39.16 -58.09 -87.28
CA GLU A 1136 39.83 -57.02 -86.51
C GLU A 1136 40.46 -57.55 -85.22
N LEU A 1137 39.79 -58.47 -84.51
CA LEU A 1137 40.32 -59.18 -83.35
C LEU A 1137 41.54 -60.02 -83.74
N GLN A 1138 41.47 -60.79 -84.83
CA GLN A 1138 42.61 -61.55 -85.33
C GLN A 1138 43.77 -60.64 -85.78
N GLN A 1139 43.48 -59.47 -86.36
CA GLN A 1139 44.52 -58.46 -86.68
C GLN A 1139 45.15 -57.86 -85.43
N THR A 1140 44.39 -57.69 -84.35
CA THR A 1140 44.88 -57.17 -83.07
C THR A 1140 45.77 -58.21 -82.38
N VAL A 1141 45.36 -59.47 -82.35
CA VAL A 1141 46.19 -60.59 -81.87
C VAL A 1141 47.49 -60.70 -82.69
N LYS A 1142 47.45 -60.45 -84.00
CA LYS A 1142 48.64 -60.38 -84.86
C LYS A 1142 49.51 -59.15 -84.68
N ALA A 1143 48.96 -58.03 -84.20
CA ALA A 1143 49.69 -56.77 -84.02
C ALA A 1143 50.30 -56.64 -82.61
N GLN A 1144 49.80 -57.42 -81.65
CA GLN A 1144 50.35 -57.53 -80.30
C GLN A 1144 51.53 -58.52 -80.20
N ARG A 1145 51.76 -59.33 -81.24
CA ARG A 1145 52.94 -60.19 -81.42
C ARG A 1145 53.83 -59.64 -82.53
#